data_AF-A0A2A9E2Z6-F1
#
_entry.id   AF-A0A2A9E2Z6-F1
#
_cell.length_a   1.000
_cell.length_b   1.000
_cell.length_c   1.000
_cell.angle_alpha   90.00
_cell.angle_beta   90.00
_cell.angle_gamma   90.00
#
_symmetry.space_group_name_H-M   'P 1'
#
loop_
_entity.id
_entity.type
_entity.pdbx_description
1 polymer ?
#
loop_
_entity_poly.entity_id
_entity_poly.type
_entity_poly.pdbx_seq_one_letter_code
_entity_poly.pdbx_strand_id
1 'polypeptide(L)'
;MLRQSRRAPWAAVAALGAGSIVALAGLQPAQAAAPPAVDTTRSTTAAVLPAADAVDGEYTQRFLELYDKIHDPANGYFSPQGIPYHSVETLIVEAPDYGHETTSEAYSFWIWLEAAYGQATGDWAPFNDAWTTMETYMIPQSADQPTNSFYNPQSPGTYASEYDHPSQYPSALNSGVSTGVDPIANELKTTYGTSDIYGMHWLADVDNKYGFGAAPGAGCELGPSSTGTSYINTFQRGPQESVWETVPQPSCDEFTYGGTNGYLDLFTQDANYAKQWKYTNAPDADARAIDAAYWAYTWANEQGKASDVAATVSKASKMGDYLRYSMYDKYFKAIGCTSLTCAAGTGKDSSHYLMSWYYAWGGSLDTSSGWAWRIGSSASHFGYQNPMAAWALSTQSALEPASPTGAGDWGKSLDRQLEFYAWLQSAEGGIAGGATNSWDGDYGTPPAGTPTFYGMGYTEAPVYHDPPSNEWFGMQAWSMERVAQLYYASGNAEAKAILDKWVPWALANTDATGGADWSIPSSLGWSGAPDTWDATNPGANTGLHVTVTSTGQDVGVAGAYARTLMYYAAKSGDAESKAVAKSLLDSIWTYDQDAIGVSTTEVREDFKRFDDVLTDTTGDGLYVPAGWTGTMPNGDDIVAGKSFLDIRSWYLDDPDWPKVQAYLDGGAAPEFNYHRFWAQTAVATALADYDRLFSEGTVDPTPDPTTDPTTDPTTDPTTDPTTDPADTSSPTVPAGLTAGTTTTSSIPLTWTASTDNVAVTGYDVYQGTVKIASTTTPSYTVTGLTADTAYTFSVRAKDAAANVSAASAAVTASTKAATTTPAGACKVTYSTNDWNTGFTGSAKITNTSSTALSAWTLAFTFPAGQQISQGWSAIFTQTGTTVSAANQAWNGTLAAGASVDIGFNATHTGTNTAPSTFTLNGTTCS
;
A
#
# COMPACT_ATOMS: atom_id res chain seq x y z
N MET A 1 31.37 25.87 20.15
CA MET A 1 31.18 27.01 21.09
C MET A 1 30.41 28.12 20.37
N LEU A 2 29.24 28.47 20.93
CA LEU A 2 28.42 29.68 20.73
C LEU A 2 28.84 30.68 19.64
N ARG A 3 27.93 30.91 18.67
CA ARG A 3 27.83 32.17 17.92
C ARG A 3 26.46 32.79 18.12
N GLN A 4 26.43 34.00 18.69
CA GLN A 4 25.28 34.89 18.62
C GLN A 4 25.60 36.14 17.79
N SER A 5 24.59 36.60 17.05
CA SER A 5 24.45 37.94 16.46
C SER A 5 25.35 38.34 15.27
N ARG A 6 24.84 39.29 14.46
CA ARG A 6 25.36 39.73 13.15
C ARG A 6 25.86 41.18 13.22
N ARG A 7 26.89 41.55 12.42
CA ARG A 7 26.99 42.75 11.54
C ARG A 7 28.40 42.95 10.95
N ALA A 8 28.49 43.50 9.73
CA ALA A 8 29.71 43.94 9.02
C ALA A 8 29.61 45.46 8.70
N PRO A 9 30.66 46.18 8.21
CA PRO A 9 30.94 46.20 6.76
C PRO A 9 32.37 46.60 6.22
N TRP A 10 32.78 45.97 5.10
CA TRP A 10 33.38 46.57 3.86
C TRP A 10 34.85 47.09 3.70
N ALA A 11 35.28 47.11 2.42
CA ALA A 11 36.52 47.61 1.75
C ALA A 11 37.85 46.80 1.92
N ALA A 12 38.66 46.36 0.92
CA ALA A 12 38.97 46.68 -0.51
C ALA A 12 40.20 47.63 -0.73
N VAL A 13 41.10 47.52 -1.75
CA VAL A 13 41.39 46.55 -2.85
C VAL A 13 42.79 46.86 -3.52
N ALA A 14 43.38 45.91 -4.28
CA ALA A 14 44.45 46.07 -5.33
C ALA A 14 45.93 46.42 -4.95
N ALA A 15 46.97 46.17 -5.81
CA ALA A 15 47.22 45.16 -6.87
C ALA A 15 48.68 45.23 -7.47
N LEU A 16 49.09 44.19 -8.23
CA LEU A 16 50.19 44.10 -9.25
C LEU A 16 51.67 44.22 -8.76
N GLY A 17 52.69 43.60 -9.38
CA GLY A 17 52.83 42.71 -10.56
C GLY A 17 54.29 42.76 -11.12
N ALA A 18 54.81 41.94 -12.05
CA ALA A 18 54.43 40.64 -12.65
C ALA A 18 55.62 40.08 -13.52
N GLY A 19 55.64 38.77 -13.87
CA GLY A 19 56.60 38.11 -14.81
C GLY A 19 57.27 36.84 -14.23
N SER A 20 57.11 35.59 -14.72
CA SER A 20 57.22 34.97 -16.08
C SER A 20 58.69 34.71 -16.50
N ILE A 21 59.11 33.61 -17.16
CA ILE A 21 58.46 32.53 -17.98
C ILE A 21 59.47 31.32 -18.07
N VAL A 22 59.21 30.04 -18.42
CA VAL A 22 58.09 29.07 -18.40
C VAL A 22 58.64 27.65 -18.76
N ALA A 23 58.15 26.58 -18.11
CA ALA A 23 58.19 25.17 -18.61
C ALA A 23 57.12 24.36 -17.84
N LEU A 24 56.00 23.91 -18.42
CA LEU A 24 55.82 22.77 -19.34
C LEU A 24 56.39 21.45 -18.75
N ALA A 25 55.60 20.41 -18.44
CA ALA A 25 54.21 20.15 -18.86
C ALA A 25 53.40 19.25 -17.90
N GLY A 26 52.06 19.44 -17.91
CA GLY A 26 51.16 18.32 -18.17
C GLY A 26 50.63 17.46 -17.01
N LEU A 27 50.75 17.88 -15.75
CA LEU A 27 49.98 17.28 -14.65
C LEU A 27 49.17 18.35 -13.92
N GLN A 28 47.88 18.42 -14.22
CA GLN A 28 46.88 19.14 -13.42
C GLN A 28 45.95 18.14 -12.69
N PRO A 29 45.29 18.57 -11.60
CA PRO A 29 44.70 17.66 -10.61
C PRO A 29 43.27 17.25 -10.96
N ALA A 30 42.65 16.49 -10.05
CA ALA A 30 41.22 16.23 -10.04
C ALA A 30 40.41 17.52 -10.28
N GLN A 31 39.56 17.49 -11.31
CA GLN A 31 38.69 18.59 -11.68
C GLN A 31 37.26 18.04 -11.75
N ALA A 32 36.42 18.47 -10.80
CA ALA A 32 35.08 17.94 -10.62
C ALA A 32 34.13 18.46 -11.71
N ALA A 33 33.65 17.55 -12.56
CA ALA A 33 32.53 17.65 -13.48
C ALA A 33 32.28 16.24 -14.05
N ALA A 34 31.06 15.75 -14.24
CA ALA A 34 29.72 16.22 -13.88
C ALA A 34 28.81 14.97 -13.75
N PRO A 35 27.54 15.07 -13.32
CA PRO A 35 26.58 13.96 -13.46
C PRO A 35 25.95 13.94 -14.88
N PRO A 36 26.19 12.87 -15.66
CA PRO A 36 25.25 12.43 -16.69
C PRO A 36 24.92 10.92 -16.58
N ALA A 37 23.72 10.46 -16.87
CA ALA A 37 22.46 11.19 -17.07
C ALA A 37 21.30 10.25 -16.68
N VAL A 38 20.18 10.83 -16.25
CA VAL A 38 18.92 10.09 -16.11
C VAL A 38 18.40 9.78 -17.52
N ASP A 39 18.36 8.51 -17.91
CA ASP A 39 17.83 8.06 -19.21
C ASP A 39 16.73 6.99 -19.08
N THR A 40 15.58 7.44 -18.57
CA THR A 40 14.27 7.40 -19.27
C THR A 40 13.86 6.17 -20.11
N THR A 41 14.28 4.95 -19.76
CA THR A 41 13.76 3.71 -20.39
C THR A 41 13.24 2.64 -19.41
N ARG A 42 12.69 3.04 -18.25
CA ARG A 42 11.66 2.20 -17.60
C ARG A 42 10.35 2.42 -18.37
N SER A 43 9.87 1.40 -19.06
CA SER A 43 8.65 1.50 -19.89
C SER A 43 7.41 1.57 -19.02
N THR A 44 6.99 2.78 -18.65
CA THR A 44 5.72 3.06 -17.98
C THR A 44 4.54 2.82 -18.94
N THR A 45 4.18 1.55 -19.14
CA THR A 45 2.89 1.16 -19.70
C THR A 45 1.94 0.81 -18.56
N ALA A 46 1.66 1.81 -17.71
CA ALA A 46 0.34 1.89 -17.12
C ALA A 46 -0.64 1.98 -18.30
N ALA A 47 -1.54 1.00 -18.42
CA ALA A 47 -2.51 1.01 -19.49
C ALA A 47 -3.58 2.05 -19.15
N VAL A 48 -3.69 3.12 -19.95
CA VAL A 48 -4.92 3.92 -19.99
C VAL A 48 -5.97 3.03 -20.66
N LEU A 49 -6.65 2.25 -19.83
CA LEU A 49 -7.68 1.31 -20.26
C LEU A 49 -8.89 2.10 -20.77
N PRO A 50 -9.56 1.64 -21.84
CA PRO A 50 -10.78 2.30 -22.31
C PRO A 50 -11.87 2.10 -21.26
N ALA A 51 -12.50 3.19 -20.82
CA ALA A 51 -13.58 3.13 -19.83
C ALA A 51 -14.65 2.11 -20.25
N ALA A 52 -14.87 1.12 -19.39
CA ALA A 52 -16.04 0.24 -19.47
C ALA A 52 -17.30 1.03 -19.13
N ASP A 53 -18.48 0.55 -19.57
CA ASP A 53 -19.74 1.25 -19.35
C ASP A 53 -20.02 1.41 -17.84
N ALA A 54 -19.93 2.64 -17.35
CA ALA A 54 -20.12 2.98 -15.93
C ALA A 54 -21.58 2.82 -15.49
N VAL A 55 -21.79 2.60 -14.19
CA VAL A 55 -23.12 2.69 -13.57
C VAL A 55 -23.54 4.17 -13.51
N ASP A 56 -24.79 4.46 -13.91
CA ASP A 56 -25.39 5.80 -13.75
C ASP A 56 -25.58 6.12 -12.26
N GLY A 57 -24.83 7.10 -11.75
CA GLY A 57 -24.93 7.56 -10.36
C GLY A 57 -24.06 8.79 -10.10
N GLU A 58 -24.47 9.66 -9.17
CA GLU A 58 -23.73 10.90 -8.86
C GLU A 58 -22.43 10.59 -8.10
N TYR A 59 -22.50 9.81 -7.02
CA TYR A 59 -21.33 9.50 -6.20
C TYR A 59 -20.38 8.51 -6.89
N THR A 60 -20.88 7.70 -7.82
CA THR A 60 -20.08 6.86 -8.72
C THR A 60 -19.21 7.73 -9.64
N GLN A 61 -19.75 8.84 -10.16
CA GLN A 61 -18.96 9.81 -10.94
C GLN A 61 -17.94 10.55 -10.05
N ARG A 62 -18.32 10.95 -8.83
CA ARG A 62 -17.38 11.54 -7.85
C ARG A 62 -16.24 10.57 -7.49
N PHE A 63 -16.55 9.29 -7.30
CA PHE A 63 -15.57 8.23 -7.07
C PHE A 63 -14.59 8.11 -8.24
N LEU A 64 -15.10 8.02 -9.47
CA LEU A 64 -14.26 7.90 -10.66
C LEU A 64 -13.38 9.14 -10.89
N GLU A 65 -13.88 10.35 -10.62
CA GLU A 65 -13.07 11.58 -10.68
C GLU A 65 -11.95 11.59 -9.63
N LEU A 66 -12.20 11.15 -8.39
CA LEU A 66 -11.15 11.03 -7.38
C LEU A 66 -10.19 9.87 -7.66
N TYR A 67 -10.67 8.76 -8.22
CA TYR A 67 -9.83 7.64 -8.68
C TYR A 67 -8.89 8.07 -9.82
N ASP A 68 -9.39 8.84 -10.80
CA ASP A 68 -8.57 9.41 -11.88
C ASP A 68 -7.52 10.39 -11.33
N LYS A 69 -7.87 11.21 -10.33
CA LYS A 69 -6.90 12.07 -9.62
C LYS A 69 -5.83 11.27 -8.88
N ILE A 70 -6.17 10.16 -8.23
CA ILE A 70 -5.21 9.27 -7.55
C ILE A 70 -4.26 8.61 -8.57
N HIS A 71 -4.77 8.26 -9.75
CA HIS A 71 -4.02 7.53 -10.77
C HIS A 71 -3.30 8.38 -11.83
N ASP A 72 -3.53 9.70 -11.92
CA ASP A 72 -2.74 10.58 -12.78
C ASP A 72 -1.28 10.65 -12.29
N PRO A 73 -0.28 10.20 -13.07
CA PRO A 73 1.13 10.28 -12.67
C PRO A 73 1.65 11.72 -12.48
N ALA A 74 0.91 12.74 -12.91
CA ALA A 74 1.20 14.14 -12.60
C ALA A 74 0.91 14.51 -11.14
N ASN A 75 0.04 13.76 -10.45
CA ASN A 75 -0.41 14.02 -9.07
C ASN A 75 0.43 13.30 -8.01
N GLY A 76 1.35 12.40 -8.41
CA GLY A 76 2.45 11.95 -7.56
C GLY A 76 2.16 10.85 -6.53
N TYR A 77 0.91 10.36 -6.39
CA TYR A 77 0.55 9.31 -5.42
C TYR A 77 1.36 8.01 -5.52
N PHE A 78 1.85 7.69 -6.72
CA PHE A 78 2.64 6.50 -6.99
C PHE A 78 4.05 6.86 -7.46
N SER A 79 5.03 6.15 -6.92
CA SER A 79 6.42 6.17 -7.39
C SER A 79 6.57 5.70 -8.84
N PRO A 80 7.72 5.95 -9.49
CA PRO A 80 8.09 5.35 -10.79
C PRO A 80 8.18 3.81 -10.82
N GLN A 81 7.83 3.12 -9.72
CA GLN A 81 7.69 1.67 -9.61
C GLN A 81 6.23 1.19 -9.65
N GLY A 82 5.24 2.08 -9.57
CA GLY A 82 3.84 1.73 -9.32
C GLY A 82 3.57 1.37 -7.86
N ILE A 83 4.42 1.81 -6.93
CA ILE A 83 4.24 1.64 -5.49
C ILE A 83 3.59 2.91 -4.95
N PRO A 84 2.45 2.85 -4.24
CA PRO A 84 1.85 4.02 -3.61
C PRO A 84 2.76 4.54 -2.49
N TYR A 85 2.90 5.85 -2.38
CA TYR A 85 3.52 6.49 -1.21
C TYR A 85 2.52 6.58 -0.05
N HIS A 86 2.97 6.95 1.15
CA HIS A 86 2.07 7.30 2.26
C HIS A 86 1.29 8.58 1.94
N SER A 87 1.95 9.58 1.36
CA SER A 87 1.37 10.85 0.89
C SER A 87 2.10 11.40 -0.33
N VAL A 88 1.45 12.32 -1.06
CA VAL A 88 2.09 13.09 -2.15
C VAL A 88 3.10 14.08 -1.61
N GLU A 89 2.82 14.67 -0.44
CA GLU A 89 3.74 15.57 0.25
C GLU A 89 4.83 14.76 0.96
N THR A 90 6.09 15.12 0.77
CA THR A 90 7.26 14.45 1.36
C THR A 90 7.44 14.74 2.85
N LEU A 91 7.11 15.96 3.30
CA LEU A 91 7.29 16.39 4.68
C LEU A 91 6.06 16.08 5.53
N ILE A 92 6.04 14.88 6.09
CA ILE A 92 5.02 14.39 7.03
C ILE A 92 5.68 13.41 8.01
N VAL A 93 5.24 13.42 9.28
CA VAL A 93 5.75 12.57 10.35
C VAL A 93 4.57 12.23 11.25
N GLU A 94 4.21 10.95 11.41
CA GLU A 94 3.03 10.55 12.19
C GLU A 94 2.99 9.07 12.58
N ALA A 95 3.43 8.17 11.70
CA ALA A 95 3.68 6.75 11.98
C ALA A 95 4.79 6.21 11.06
N PRO A 96 4.70 6.38 9.72
CA PRO A 96 5.89 6.68 8.93
C PRO A 96 6.45 8.05 9.33
N ASP A 97 7.73 8.28 9.05
CA ASP A 97 8.45 9.52 9.37
C ASP A 97 8.87 10.33 8.12
N TYR A 98 8.46 9.86 6.93
CA TYR A 98 8.64 10.52 5.65
C TYR A 98 7.55 10.12 4.65
N GLY A 99 7.00 11.08 3.90
CA GLY A 99 5.79 10.85 3.08
C GLY A 99 5.96 9.90 1.90
N HIS A 100 7.18 9.78 1.39
CA HIS A 100 7.56 8.81 0.34
C HIS A 100 8.13 7.49 0.92
N GLU A 101 7.98 7.23 2.22
CA GLU A 101 7.81 5.86 2.68
C GLU A 101 6.47 5.31 2.18
N THR A 102 6.26 4.01 2.35
CA THR A 102 4.96 3.37 2.18
C THR A 102 4.74 2.32 3.25
N THR A 103 3.48 2.00 3.47
CA THR A 103 3.05 1.07 4.52
C THR A 103 2.23 -0.07 3.94
N SER A 104 2.22 -1.20 4.65
CA SER A 104 1.26 -2.28 4.41
C SER A 104 -0.18 -1.77 4.46
N GLU A 105 -0.44 -0.74 5.27
CA GLU A 105 -1.71 -0.01 5.30
C GLU A 105 -2.02 0.63 3.94
N ALA A 106 -1.13 1.46 3.38
CA ALA A 106 -1.33 2.10 2.08
C ALA A 106 -1.60 1.07 0.96
N TYR A 107 -0.88 -0.06 0.97
CA TYR A 107 -1.17 -1.20 0.10
C TYR A 107 -2.55 -1.83 0.34
N SER A 108 -2.96 -2.02 1.59
CA SER A 108 -4.27 -2.59 1.93
C SER A 108 -5.43 -1.66 1.57
N PHE A 109 -5.22 -0.35 1.62
CA PHE A 109 -6.15 0.64 1.07
C PHE A 109 -6.14 0.60 -0.47
N TRP A 110 -4.98 0.54 -1.14
CA TRP A 110 -4.93 0.45 -2.60
C TRP A 110 -5.72 -0.76 -3.14
N ILE A 111 -5.54 -1.94 -2.53
CA ILE A 111 -6.31 -3.14 -2.86
C ILE A 111 -7.84 -2.92 -2.68
N TRP A 112 -8.25 -2.06 -1.73
CA TRP A 112 -9.65 -1.65 -1.56
C TRP A 112 -10.12 -0.65 -2.64
N LEU A 113 -9.28 0.32 -3.01
CA LEU A 113 -9.55 1.26 -4.11
C LEU A 113 -9.85 0.50 -5.40
N GLU A 114 -9.04 -0.49 -5.72
CA GLU A 114 -9.20 -1.32 -6.91
C GLU A 114 -10.38 -2.30 -6.81
N ALA A 115 -10.74 -2.76 -5.59
CA ALA A 115 -11.94 -3.54 -5.37
C ALA A 115 -13.21 -2.70 -5.67
N ALA A 116 -13.23 -1.42 -5.27
CA ALA A 116 -14.30 -0.48 -5.59
C ALA A 116 -14.32 -0.11 -7.08
N TYR A 117 -13.15 0.07 -7.72
CA TYR A 117 -13.06 0.30 -9.16
C TYR A 117 -13.61 -0.86 -9.97
N GLY A 118 -13.25 -2.09 -9.60
CA GLY A 118 -13.80 -3.31 -10.19
C GLY A 118 -15.31 -3.45 -9.96
N GLN A 119 -15.84 -3.00 -8.81
CA GLN A 119 -17.29 -2.96 -8.57
C GLN A 119 -18.00 -1.97 -9.49
N ALA A 120 -17.47 -0.76 -9.66
CA ALA A 120 -18.10 0.34 -10.41
C ALA A 120 -17.98 0.19 -11.94
N THR A 121 -16.90 -0.42 -12.44
CA THR A 121 -16.60 -0.55 -13.88
C THR A 121 -16.69 -1.99 -14.40
N GLY A 122 -16.57 -2.97 -13.51
CA GLY A 122 -16.39 -4.37 -13.86
C GLY A 122 -14.99 -4.74 -14.37
N ASP A 123 -14.00 -3.84 -14.33
CA ASP A 123 -12.62 -4.19 -14.65
C ASP A 123 -11.84 -4.59 -13.41
N TRP A 124 -11.47 -5.87 -13.35
CA TRP A 124 -10.75 -6.48 -12.22
C TRP A 124 -9.25 -6.61 -12.46
N ALA A 125 -8.72 -6.11 -13.59
CA ALA A 125 -7.28 -6.13 -13.82
C ALA A 125 -6.50 -5.29 -12.77
N PRO A 126 -6.90 -4.04 -12.44
CA PRO A 126 -6.18 -3.24 -11.43
C PRO A 126 -6.10 -3.92 -10.05
N PHE A 127 -7.17 -4.57 -9.59
CA PHE A 127 -7.18 -5.30 -8.31
C PHE A 127 -6.15 -6.44 -8.26
N ASN A 128 -5.98 -7.16 -9.38
CA ASN A 128 -4.97 -8.21 -9.48
C ASN A 128 -3.54 -7.64 -9.60
N ASP A 129 -3.36 -6.49 -10.25
CA ASP A 129 -2.06 -5.83 -10.39
C ASP A 129 -1.61 -5.15 -9.08
N ALA A 130 -2.52 -4.55 -8.32
CA ALA A 130 -2.27 -4.04 -6.97
C ALA A 130 -1.81 -5.16 -6.02
N TRP A 131 -2.51 -6.31 -6.01
CA TRP A 131 -2.07 -7.47 -5.23
C TRP A 131 -0.72 -8.02 -5.70
N THR A 132 -0.48 -8.08 -7.01
CA THR A 132 0.81 -8.54 -7.57
C THR A 132 1.96 -7.60 -7.20
N THR A 133 1.69 -6.30 -7.11
CA THR A 133 2.66 -5.28 -6.67
C THR A 133 2.93 -5.38 -5.17
N MET A 134 1.89 -5.57 -4.35
CA MET A 134 2.00 -5.86 -2.91
C MET A 134 2.80 -7.14 -2.63
N GLU A 135 2.52 -8.23 -3.37
CA GLU A 135 3.30 -9.48 -3.33
C GLU A 135 4.77 -9.30 -3.72
N THR A 136 5.09 -8.28 -4.54
CA THR A 136 6.44 -8.04 -5.02
C THR A 136 7.24 -7.20 -4.00
N TYR A 137 6.69 -6.06 -3.56
CA TYR A 137 7.43 -5.04 -2.83
C TYR A 137 7.09 -4.94 -1.34
N MET A 138 6.01 -5.57 -0.86
CA MET A 138 5.60 -5.52 0.55
C MET A 138 5.63 -6.87 1.28
N ILE A 139 5.51 -8.00 0.57
CA ILE A 139 5.79 -9.33 1.14
C ILE A 139 7.26 -9.70 0.89
N PRO A 140 8.07 -9.96 1.95
CA PRO A 140 9.44 -10.42 1.78
C PRO A 140 9.52 -11.73 0.98
N GLN A 141 10.31 -11.74 -0.10
CA GLN A 141 10.54 -12.90 -0.95
C GLN A 141 11.45 -13.93 -0.24
N SER A 142 11.53 -15.17 -0.76
CA SER A 142 12.46 -16.19 -0.23
C SER A 142 13.95 -15.79 -0.29
N ALA A 143 14.31 -14.73 -1.03
CA ALA A 143 15.64 -14.12 -1.01
C ALA A 143 15.84 -13.15 0.17
N ASP A 144 14.76 -12.51 0.61
CA ASP A 144 14.72 -11.50 1.67
C ASP A 144 14.61 -12.16 3.06
N GLN A 145 13.89 -13.29 3.15
CA GLN A 145 13.74 -14.13 4.36
C GLN A 145 14.37 -15.55 4.27
N PRO A 146 15.64 -15.70 3.86
CA PRO A 146 16.22 -16.94 3.33
C PRO A 146 16.45 -18.08 4.34
N THR A 147 16.41 -17.80 5.65
CA THR A 147 16.83 -18.75 6.71
C THR A 147 15.71 -19.23 7.63
N ASN A 148 14.44 -19.04 7.23
CA ASN A 148 13.26 -19.66 7.86
C ASN A 148 13.37 -21.19 8.05
N SER A 149 14.23 -21.86 7.28
CA SER A 149 14.53 -23.29 7.40
C SER A 149 15.16 -23.70 8.74
N PHE A 150 15.80 -22.78 9.47
CA PHE A 150 16.35 -23.01 10.82
C PHE A 150 15.36 -22.73 11.95
N TYR A 151 14.13 -22.27 11.66
CA TYR A 151 13.15 -21.97 12.69
C TYR A 151 12.74 -23.22 13.49
N ASN A 152 12.67 -23.08 14.82
CA ASN A 152 12.29 -24.14 15.74
C ASN A 152 10.99 -23.80 16.48
N PRO A 153 9.84 -24.39 16.11
CA PRO A 153 8.56 -24.14 16.78
C PRO A 153 8.52 -24.54 18.28
N GLN A 154 9.50 -25.32 18.77
CA GLN A 154 9.63 -25.68 20.19
C GLN A 154 10.50 -24.70 20.99
N SER A 155 11.01 -23.65 20.34
CA SER A 155 11.83 -22.58 20.92
C SER A 155 11.71 -21.34 20.02
N PRO A 156 10.50 -20.76 19.89
CA PRO A 156 10.14 -19.81 18.82
C PRO A 156 10.94 -18.51 18.85
N GLY A 157 11.46 -18.13 20.02
CA GLY A 157 12.40 -17.03 20.19
C GLY A 157 13.04 -17.04 21.57
N THR A 158 13.99 -16.13 21.78
CA THR A 158 14.54 -15.81 23.11
C THR A 158 13.84 -14.57 23.65
N TYR A 159 13.46 -14.59 24.92
CA TYR A 159 12.80 -13.47 25.59
C TYR A 159 13.74 -12.27 25.77
N ALA A 160 13.22 -11.06 25.56
CA ALA A 160 13.73 -9.81 26.11
C ALA A 160 12.53 -9.01 26.66
N SER A 161 12.77 -8.20 27.70
CA SER A 161 11.74 -7.29 28.22
C SER A 161 11.49 -6.14 27.25
N GLU A 162 10.27 -5.64 27.17
CA GLU A 162 10.06 -4.24 26.79
C GLU A 162 10.31 -3.35 28.03
N TYR A 163 10.46 -2.05 27.81
CA TYR A 163 10.56 -1.03 28.86
C TYR A 163 9.74 0.20 28.44
N ASP A 164 9.27 1.00 29.40
CA ASP A 164 8.45 2.18 29.11
C ASP A 164 9.21 3.19 28.22
N HIS A 165 10.47 3.51 28.56
CA HIS A 165 11.21 4.61 27.95
C HIS A 165 12.42 4.17 27.07
N PRO A 166 12.68 4.82 25.91
CA PRO A 166 13.78 4.46 25.00
C PRO A 166 15.17 4.44 25.64
N SER A 167 15.39 5.24 26.69
CA SER A 167 16.66 5.32 27.43
C SER A 167 17.04 4.03 28.20
N GLN A 168 16.12 3.07 28.29
CA GLN A 168 16.31 1.78 28.94
C GLN A 168 16.82 0.68 27.99
N TYR A 169 16.90 0.98 26.69
CA TYR A 169 17.38 0.08 25.64
C TYR A 169 18.89 0.28 25.35
N PRO A 170 19.62 -0.71 24.82
CA PRO A 170 19.17 -2.02 24.32
C PRO A 170 18.71 -3.00 25.42
N SER A 171 17.63 -3.73 25.17
CA SER A 171 17.06 -4.69 26.12
C SER A 171 17.74 -6.06 26.07
N ALA A 172 18.07 -6.63 27.23
CA ALA A 172 18.89 -7.84 27.34
C ALA A 172 18.13 -9.13 27.03
N LEU A 173 18.69 -9.93 26.12
CA LEU A 173 18.20 -11.28 25.83
C LEU A 173 18.42 -12.21 27.05
N ASN A 174 17.35 -12.84 27.53
CA ASN A 174 17.35 -13.65 28.75
C ASN A 174 16.80 -15.05 28.48
N SER A 175 17.70 -15.97 28.12
CA SER A 175 17.42 -17.40 27.92
C SER A 175 17.07 -18.17 29.21
N GLY A 176 17.03 -17.50 30.37
CA GLY A 176 16.47 -18.04 31.61
C GLY A 176 14.94 -17.97 31.68
N VAL A 177 14.28 -17.20 30.81
CA VAL A 177 12.82 -17.11 30.71
C VAL A 177 12.33 -18.10 29.65
N SER A 178 11.37 -18.94 30.02
CA SER A 178 10.77 -19.92 29.11
C SER A 178 9.79 -19.26 28.13
N THR A 179 10.00 -19.48 26.84
CA THR A 179 9.02 -19.23 25.77
C THR A 179 8.15 -20.48 25.56
N GLY A 180 6.98 -20.30 24.94
CA GLY A 180 6.05 -21.40 24.62
C GLY A 180 6.35 -22.14 23.33
N VAL A 181 5.37 -22.92 22.88
CA VAL A 181 5.39 -23.64 21.60
C VAL A 181 4.53 -22.92 20.56
N ASP A 182 5.11 -22.66 19.39
CA ASP A 182 4.36 -22.27 18.19
C ASP A 182 3.59 -23.48 17.64
N PRO A 183 2.24 -23.47 17.62
CA PRO A 183 1.44 -24.60 17.18
C PRO A 183 1.11 -24.57 15.68
N ILE A 184 1.39 -23.48 14.95
CA ILE A 184 0.93 -23.29 13.56
C ILE A 184 2.06 -23.37 12.51
N ALA A 185 3.33 -23.15 12.86
CA ALA A 185 4.43 -23.21 11.88
C ALA A 185 4.52 -24.53 11.10
N ASN A 186 4.40 -25.67 11.79
CA ASN A 186 4.44 -26.99 11.15
C ASN A 186 3.19 -27.27 10.31
N GLU A 187 2.06 -26.68 10.67
CA GLU A 187 0.81 -26.74 9.90
C GLU A 187 0.98 -25.94 8.60
N LEU A 188 1.27 -24.64 8.69
CA LEU A 188 1.50 -23.73 7.57
C LEU A 188 2.56 -24.27 6.59
N LYS A 189 3.68 -24.78 7.11
CA LYS A 189 4.76 -25.39 6.31
C LYS A 189 4.34 -26.66 5.57
N THR A 190 3.39 -27.42 6.14
CA THR A 190 2.81 -28.60 5.48
C THR A 190 1.79 -28.20 4.42
N THR A 191 0.98 -27.18 4.69
CA THR A 191 -0.02 -26.63 3.76
C THR A 191 0.61 -26.01 2.51
N TYR A 192 1.61 -25.14 2.70
CA TYR A 192 2.16 -24.29 1.63
C TYR A 192 3.52 -24.75 1.09
N GLY A 193 4.13 -25.79 1.67
CA GLY A 193 5.38 -26.40 1.17
C GLY A 193 6.65 -25.55 1.33
N THR A 194 6.54 -24.31 1.81
CA THR A 194 7.67 -23.44 2.18
C THR A 194 7.75 -23.24 3.70
N SER A 195 8.89 -22.79 4.19
CA SER A 195 9.01 -22.29 5.57
C SER A 195 8.74 -20.79 5.68
N ASP A 196 8.71 -20.07 4.55
CA ASP A 196 8.57 -18.61 4.48
C ASP A 196 7.21 -18.13 4.98
N ILE A 197 7.16 -16.90 5.51
CA ILE A 197 5.93 -16.20 5.90
C ILE A 197 5.32 -15.51 4.67
N TYR A 198 3.98 -15.53 4.57
CA TYR A 198 3.24 -14.80 3.54
C TYR A 198 2.25 -13.83 4.18
N GLY A 199 2.74 -12.64 4.44
CA GLY A 199 2.05 -11.48 5.00
C GLY A 199 2.98 -10.27 4.86
N MET A 200 2.43 -9.05 4.92
CA MET A 200 3.21 -7.86 4.58
C MET A 200 4.24 -7.52 5.67
N HIS A 201 5.38 -6.95 5.27
CA HIS A 201 6.15 -6.10 6.17
C HIS A 201 5.45 -4.73 6.30
N TRP A 202 5.50 -4.11 7.47
CA TRP A 202 4.67 -2.93 7.73
C TRP A 202 5.13 -1.63 7.06
N LEU A 203 6.44 -1.44 6.83
CA LEU A 203 7.06 -0.19 6.33
C LEU A 203 8.11 -0.47 5.23
N ALA A 204 8.23 0.43 4.26
CA ALA A 204 9.29 0.44 3.28
C ALA A 204 9.61 1.87 2.77
N ASP A 205 10.89 2.17 2.58
CA ASP A 205 11.38 3.41 1.94
C ASP A 205 11.32 3.19 0.42
N VAL A 206 10.40 3.88 -0.26
CA VAL A 206 10.08 3.60 -1.67
C VAL A 206 11.15 4.11 -2.63
N ASP A 207 11.69 5.29 -2.34
CA ASP A 207 12.65 6.02 -3.18
C ASP A 207 14.12 5.78 -2.80
N ASN A 208 14.39 4.97 -1.76
CA ASN A 208 15.70 4.81 -1.11
C ASN A 208 16.23 6.14 -0.52
N LYS A 209 15.34 6.95 0.05
CA LYS A 209 15.64 8.24 0.69
C LYS A 209 16.62 8.09 1.86
N TYR A 210 16.46 7.05 2.66
CA TYR A 210 17.39 6.72 3.75
C TYR A 210 18.71 6.16 3.24
N GLY A 211 18.71 5.57 2.04
CA GLY A 211 19.92 5.05 1.40
C GLY A 211 20.35 3.66 1.86
N PHE A 212 19.47 2.86 2.47
CA PHE A 212 19.74 1.46 2.82
C PHE A 212 19.72 0.58 1.56
N GLY A 213 18.55 0.46 0.92
CA GLY A 213 18.32 0.03 -0.46
C GLY A 213 18.67 -1.43 -0.77
N ALA A 214 17.68 -2.30 -0.92
CA ALA A 214 17.88 -3.66 -1.45
C ALA A 214 16.62 -4.40 -1.97
N ALA A 215 15.42 -3.87 -1.76
CA ALA A 215 14.20 -4.66 -1.75
C ALA A 215 13.33 -4.52 -3.01
N PRO A 216 12.64 -5.60 -3.45
CA PRO A 216 12.88 -7.01 -3.08
C PRO A 216 14.13 -7.58 -3.78
N GLY A 217 14.86 -8.49 -3.15
CA GLY A 217 15.90 -9.26 -3.82
C GLY A 217 17.13 -9.61 -2.98
N ALA A 218 18.13 -10.16 -3.67
CA ALA A 218 19.38 -10.60 -3.04
C ALA A 218 20.31 -9.41 -2.73
N GLY A 219 20.26 -8.95 -1.48
CA GLY A 219 21.06 -7.86 -0.91
C GLY A 219 20.38 -7.34 0.35
N CYS A 220 21.05 -6.47 1.11
CA CYS A 220 20.47 -5.89 2.33
C CYS A 220 20.78 -4.40 2.47
N GLU A 221 22.04 -4.00 2.25
CA GLU A 221 22.49 -2.61 2.32
C GLU A 221 23.29 -2.25 1.05
N LEU A 222 22.62 -2.10 -0.10
CA LEU A 222 23.28 -1.73 -1.37
C LEU A 222 23.62 -0.23 -1.44
N GLY A 223 23.13 0.57 -0.49
CA GLY A 223 23.56 1.94 -0.24
C GLY A 223 22.77 3.02 -0.99
N PRO A 224 23.11 4.31 -0.78
CA PRO A 224 22.37 5.47 -1.30
C PRO A 224 22.49 5.66 -2.82
N SER A 225 23.29 4.85 -3.52
CA SER A 225 23.32 4.77 -4.98
C SER A 225 22.43 3.68 -5.57
N SER A 226 21.79 2.87 -4.72
CA SER A 226 20.80 1.88 -5.15
C SER A 226 19.49 2.57 -5.57
N THR A 227 18.85 2.08 -6.63
CA THR A 227 17.58 2.59 -7.14
C THR A 227 16.50 1.53 -6.96
N GLY A 228 15.49 1.81 -6.16
CA GLY A 228 14.48 0.84 -5.78
C GLY A 228 14.07 1.01 -4.33
N THR A 229 13.23 0.11 -3.85
CA THR A 229 12.67 0.17 -2.51
C THR A 229 13.64 -0.42 -1.47
N SER A 230 13.45 -0.08 -0.21
CA SER A 230 14.13 -0.70 0.92
C SER A 230 13.14 -1.13 1.99
N TYR A 231 13.20 -2.39 2.42
CA TYR A 231 12.54 -2.80 3.65
C TYR A 231 13.27 -2.17 4.83
N ILE A 232 12.56 -1.37 5.60
CA ILE A 232 13.07 -0.62 6.76
C ILE A 232 12.10 -0.77 7.93
N ASN A 233 12.57 -0.41 9.11
CA ASN A 233 11.76 -0.36 10.31
C ASN A 233 12.19 0.85 11.15
N THR A 234 11.37 1.22 12.14
CA THR A 234 11.63 2.33 13.05
C THR A 234 11.41 1.87 14.50
N PHE A 235 10.17 1.82 14.97
CA PHE A 235 9.79 1.47 16.34
C PHE A 235 10.36 0.13 16.84
N GLN A 236 11.10 0.16 17.95
CA GLN A 236 11.71 -0.99 18.65
C GLN A 236 11.81 -0.82 20.19
N ARG A 237 11.66 0.39 20.73
CA ARG A 237 12.12 0.78 22.08
C ARG A 237 11.01 1.24 23.04
N GLY A 238 9.83 0.65 22.89
CA GLY A 238 8.77 0.66 23.90
C GLY A 238 7.75 1.78 23.78
N PRO A 239 6.80 1.88 24.74
CA PRO A 239 5.63 2.75 24.64
C PRO A 239 5.90 4.26 24.54
N GLN A 240 7.01 4.76 25.10
CA GLN A 240 7.43 6.16 24.96
C GLN A 240 8.46 6.34 23.82
N GLU A 241 8.54 5.43 22.84
CA GLU A 241 9.20 5.72 21.56
C GLU A 241 8.16 6.26 20.58
N SER A 242 7.97 7.58 20.56
CA SER A 242 7.19 8.21 19.50
C SER A 242 7.94 8.14 18.17
N VAL A 243 7.23 8.44 17.07
CA VAL A 243 7.82 8.53 15.72
C VAL A 243 9.07 9.43 15.67
N TRP A 244 9.09 10.49 16.50
CA TRP A 244 10.17 11.48 16.62
C TRP A 244 11.46 10.93 17.26
N GLU A 245 11.36 9.86 18.06
CA GLU A 245 12.49 9.33 18.83
C GLU A 245 13.20 8.16 18.17
N THR A 246 12.68 7.64 17.07
CA THR A 246 13.21 6.47 16.35
C THR A 246 14.55 6.74 15.64
N VAL A 247 15.41 5.71 15.58
CA VAL A 247 16.62 5.66 14.73
C VAL A 247 16.36 4.67 13.59
N PRO A 248 15.96 5.11 12.38
CA PRO A 248 15.51 4.21 11.31
C PRO A 248 16.60 3.22 10.90
N GLN A 249 16.19 1.97 10.71
CA GLN A 249 17.09 0.83 10.54
C GLN A 249 16.68 -0.05 9.34
N PRO A 250 17.62 -0.70 8.65
CA PRO A 250 17.28 -1.63 7.60
C PRO A 250 16.67 -2.91 8.20
N SER A 251 15.69 -3.48 7.52
CA SER A 251 15.05 -4.73 7.96
C SER A 251 15.94 -5.94 7.72
N CYS A 252 16.89 -5.86 6.77
CA CYS A 252 18.07 -6.72 6.76
C CYS A 252 19.33 -5.93 7.12
N ASP A 253 20.01 -6.33 8.18
CA ASP A 253 21.20 -5.66 8.72
C ASP A 253 22.46 -6.48 8.43
N GLU A 254 23.35 -5.90 7.63
CA GLU A 254 24.64 -6.47 7.23
C GLU A 254 25.83 -5.77 7.91
N PHE A 255 25.61 -4.87 8.88
CA PHE A 255 26.63 -4.06 9.54
C PHE A 255 27.40 -3.15 8.56
N THR A 256 26.74 -2.67 7.51
CA THR A 256 27.31 -1.74 6.51
C THR A 256 27.16 -0.30 6.98
N TYR A 257 26.00 0.02 7.58
CA TYR A 257 25.68 1.30 8.21
C TYR A 257 25.40 1.11 9.72
N GLY A 258 25.10 2.20 10.42
CA GLY A 258 24.93 2.15 11.88
C GLY A 258 26.29 2.09 12.60
N GLY A 259 26.35 1.33 13.70
CA GLY A 259 27.52 1.17 14.55
C GLY A 259 28.34 -0.09 14.25
N THR A 260 29.07 -0.59 15.25
CA THR A 260 29.94 -1.79 15.08
C THR A 260 29.17 -3.07 14.77
N ASN A 261 27.92 -3.15 15.22
CA ASN A 261 27.03 -4.30 15.07
C ASN A 261 25.76 -3.94 14.26
N GLY A 262 25.92 -3.04 13.28
CA GLY A 262 24.78 -2.45 12.59
C GLY A 262 23.97 -1.55 13.51
N TYR A 263 22.66 -1.74 13.51
CA TYR A 263 21.72 -1.05 14.41
C TYR A 263 21.31 -1.93 15.61
N LEU A 264 21.67 -3.21 15.62
CA LEU A 264 21.13 -4.22 16.54
C LEU A 264 21.33 -3.88 18.03
N ASP A 265 22.50 -3.33 18.38
CA ASP A 265 22.89 -2.99 19.75
C ASP A 265 22.38 -1.62 20.24
N LEU A 266 21.50 -0.97 19.46
CA LEU A 266 20.57 0.06 19.95
C LEU A 266 19.31 -0.57 20.58
N PHE A 267 18.92 -1.77 20.13
CA PHE A 267 17.61 -2.36 20.41
C PHE A 267 17.68 -3.57 21.34
N THR A 268 18.61 -4.50 21.09
CA THR A 268 18.75 -5.74 21.86
C THR A 268 20.19 -5.92 22.33
N GLN A 269 20.36 -6.39 23.56
CA GLN A 269 21.67 -6.67 24.15
C GLN A 269 21.94 -8.18 24.18
N ASP A 270 22.94 -8.59 23.40
CA ASP A 270 23.50 -9.95 23.37
C ASP A 270 25.02 -9.89 23.63
N ALA A 271 25.62 -11.04 23.94
CA ALA A 271 27.05 -11.22 24.07
C ALA A 271 27.80 -11.25 22.71
N ASN A 272 27.09 -11.53 21.61
CA ASN A 272 27.62 -11.48 20.23
C ASN A 272 26.50 -11.11 19.26
N TYR A 273 26.81 -10.34 18.21
CA TYR A 273 25.84 -9.97 17.18
C TYR A 273 26.13 -10.70 15.86
N ALA A 274 25.09 -11.01 15.11
CA ALA A 274 25.16 -11.64 13.80
C ALA A 274 24.30 -10.88 12.79
N LYS A 275 24.83 -10.71 11.56
CA LYS A 275 24.10 -10.17 10.40
C LYS A 275 22.78 -10.93 10.24
N GLN A 276 21.67 -10.23 10.10
CA GLN A 276 20.33 -10.82 10.21
C GLN A 276 19.26 -10.01 9.49
N TRP A 277 18.18 -10.69 9.10
CA TRP A 277 16.95 -10.07 8.62
C TRP A 277 15.83 -10.22 9.66
N LYS A 278 14.91 -9.26 9.69
CA LYS A 278 13.77 -9.16 10.60
C LYS A 278 12.63 -8.40 9.93
N TYR A 279 11.42 -8.91 10.01
CA TYR A 279 10.22 -8.28 9.47
C TYR A 279 9.11 -8.27 10.53
N THR A 280 8.41 -7.14 10.61
CA THR A 280 7.22 -6.93 11.46
C THR A 280 6.02 -6.68 10.55
N ASN A 281 4.90 -7.35 10.81
CA ASN A 281 3.62 -7.15 10.15
C ASN A 281 2.72 -6.18 10.94
N ALA A 282 1.84 -5.47 10.24
CA ALA A 282 0.70 -4.76 10.82
C ALA A 282 -0.59 -5.57 10.57
N PRO A 283 -1.15 -6.27 11.58
CA PRO A 283 -2.24 -7.22 11.38
C PRO A 283 -3.56 -6.61 10.90
N ASP A 284 -3.80 -5.32 11.17
CA ASP A 284 -4.95 -4.59 10.64
C ASP A 284 -4.87 -4.44 9.11
N ALA A 285 -3.67 -4.33 8.54
CA ALA A 285 -3.43 -4.12 7.12
C ALA A 285 -3.56 -5.42 6.32
N ASP A 286 -2.95 -6.52 6.78
CA ASP A 286 -3.22 -7.85 6.23
C ASP A 286 -4.73 -8.15 6.30
N ALA A 287 -5.41 -7.83 7.42
CA ALA A 287 -6.85 -8.00 7.56
C ALA A 287 -7.66 -7.10 6.60
N ARG A 288 -7.31 -5.82 6.44
CA ARG A 288 -7.96 -4.86 5.52
C ARG A 288 -7.82 -5.32 4.06
N ALA A 289 -6.68 -5.91 3.67
CA ALA A 289 -6.49 -6.49 2.34
C ALA A 289 -7.34 -7.76 2.09
N ILE A 290 -7.52 -8.60 3.11
CA ILE A 290 -8.39 -9.79 3.02
C ILE A 290 -9.86 -9.41 2.91
N ASP A 291 -10.27 -8.39 3.65
CA ASP A 291 -11.62 -7.82 3.67
C ASP A 291 -11.96 -7.15 2.32
N ALA A 292 -11.04 -6.38 1.75
CA ALA A 292 -11.12 -5.92 0.36
C ALA A 292 -11.27 -7.08 -0.64
N ALA A 293 -10.55 -8.19 -0.44
CA ALA A 293 -10.65 -9.37 -1.29
C ALA A 293 -11.99 -10.13 -1.14
N TYR A 294 -12.64 -10.08 0.03
CA TYR A 294 -14.02 -10.58 0.18
C TYR A 294 -14.99 -9.77 -0.67
N TRP A 295 -14.91 -8.44 -0.61
CA TRP A 295 -15.78 -7.56 -1.38
C TRP A 295 -15.51 -7.67 -2.88
N ALA A 296 -14.25 -7.70 -3.31
CA ALA A 296 -13.87 -7.96 -4.69
C ALA A 296 -14.44 -9.31 -5.20
N TYR A 297 -14.35 -10.40 -4.43
CA TYR A 297 -14.96 -11.67 -4.80
C TYR A 297 -16.49 -11.57 -4.92
N THR A 298 -17.13 -10.89 -3.97
CA THR A 298 -18.59 -10.75 -3.88
C THR A 298 -19.13 -9.95 -5.07
N TRP A 299 -18.59 -8.77 -5.32
CA TRP A 299 -18.95 -7.89 -6.42
C TRP A 299 -18.60 -8.49 -7.79
N ALA A 300 -17.43 -9.13 -7.93
CA ALA A 300 -17.10 -9.87 -9.15
C ALA A 300 -18.08 -11.02 -9.39
N ASN A 301 -18.51 -11.74 -8.34
CA ASN A 301 -19.51 -12.80 -8.47
C ASN A 301 -20.89 -12.28 -8.87
N GLU A 302 -21.34 -11.14 -8.32
CA GLU A 302 -22.58 -10.46 -8.74
C GLU A 302 -22.55 -10.08 -10.23
N GLN A 303 -21.39 -9.64 -10.74
CA GLN A 303 -21.16 -9.36 -12.17
C GLN A 303 -20.96 -10.62 -13.04
N GLY A 304 -20.89 -11.82 -12.46
CA GLY A 304 -20.57 -13.07 -13.18
C GLY A 304 -19.09 -13.24 -13.55
N LYS A 305 -18.20 -12.44 -12.96
CA LYS A 305 -16.74 -12.35 -13.18
C LYS A 305 -15.89 -12.93 -12.04
N ALA A 306 -16.46 -13.74 -11.14
CA ALA A 306 -15.73 -14.33 -10.00
C ALA A 306 -14.41 -15.04 -10.39
N SER A 307 -14.33 -15.59 -11.60
CA SER A 307 -13.12 -16.18 -12.20
C SER A 307 -11.92 -15.22 -12.25
N ASP A 308 -12.20 -13.94 -12.40
CA ASP A 308 -11.23 -12.91 -12.79
C ASP A 308 -10.45 -12.41 -11.56
N VAL A 309 -10.99 -12.64 -10.35
CA VAL A 309 -10.35 -12.35 -9.05
C VAL A 309 -10.00 -13.61 -8.25
N ALA A 310 -10.58 -14.77 -8.54
CA ALA A 310 -10.46 -15.99 -7.71
C ALA A 310 -9.01 -16.42 -7.38
N ALA A 311 -8.06 -16.21 -8.31
CA ALA A 311 -6.65 -16.51 -8.05
C ALA A 311 -6.04 -15.62 -6.96
N THR A 312 -6.46 -14.36 -6.89
CA THR A 312 -6.01 -13.38 -5.89
C THR A 312 -6.77 -13.54 -4.57
N VAL A 313 -8.05 -13.90 -4.62
CA VAL A 313 -8.84 -14.26 -3.43
C VAL A 313 -8.25 -15.51 -2.73
N SER A 314 -7.73 -16.48 -3.49
CA SER A 314 -6.96 -17.61 -2.93
C SER A 314 -5.64 -17.20 -2.27
N LYS A 315 -5.03 -16.07 -2.68
CA LYS A 315 -3.87 -15.48 -2.00
C LYS A 315 -4.28 -14.78 -0.69
N ALA A 316 -5.44 -14.13 -0.65
CA ALA A 316 -6.01 -13.55 0.57
C ALA A 316 -6.32 -14.64 1.62
N SER A 317 -6.90 -15.78 1.21
CA SER A 317 -7.04 -16.99 2.05
C SER A 317 -5.70 -17.41 2.68
N LYS A 318 -4.62 -17.43 1.88
CA LYS A 318 -3.26 -17.72 2.37
C LYS A 318 -2.75 -16.66 3.34
N MET A 319 -2.90 -15.38 3.05
CA MET A 319 -2.51 -14.29 3.96
C MET A 319 -3.24 -14.44 5.32
N GLY A 320 -4.54 -14.72 5.29
CA GLY A 320 -5.33 -15.01 6.50
C GLY A 320 -4.83 -16.23 7.29
N ASP A 321 -4.28 -17.24 6.63
CA ASP A 321 -3.71 -18.40 7.31
C ASP A 321 -2.45 -18.05 8.14
N TYR A 322 -1.56 -17.22 7.58
CA TYR A 322 -0.35 -16.72 8.26
C TYR A 322 -0.66 -15.62 9.29
N LEU A 323 -1.63 -14.74 9.00
CA LEU A 323 -2.10 -13.67 9.89
C LEU A 323 -2.55 -14.18 11.27
N ARG A 324 -2.89 -15.49 11.39
CA ARG A 324 -3.08 -16.17 12.68
C ARG A 324 -1.91 -16.01 13.65
N TYR A 325 -0.69 -15.68 13.21
CA TYR A 325 0.41 -15.34 14.11
C TYR A 325 0.11 -14.14 15.02
N SER A 326 -0.73 -13.19 14.59
CA SER A 326 -1.20 -12.09 15.45
C SER A 326 -2.11 -12.56 16.60
N MET A 327 -2.64 -13.79 16.57
CA MET A 327 -3.55 -14.32 17.59
C MET A 327 -2.83 -14.90 18.82
N TYR A 328 -1.50 -14.81 18.88
CA TYR A 328 -0.66 -15.43 19.90
C TYR A 328 0.12 -14.39 20.70
N ASP A 329 0.28 -14.68 21.98
CA ASP A 329 1.18 -13.97 22.87
C ASP A 329 2.61 -13.84 22.29
N LYS A 330 3.28 -12.70 22.54
CA LYS A 330 4.62 -12.38 21.99
C LYS A 330 5.61 -13.52 22.12
N TYR A 331 5.68 -14.18 23.28
CA TYR A 331 6.60 -15.28 23.52
C TYR A 331 5.88 -16.63 23.75
N PHE A 332 4.67 -16.76 23.22
CA PHE A 332 3.78 -17.92 23.37
C PHE A 332 3.56 -18.31 24.84
N LYS A 333 3.56 -17.35 25.78
CA LYS A 333 3.12 -17.59 27.16
C LYS A 333 1.63 -17.93 27.18
N ALA A 334 1.20 -18.74 28.16
CA ALA A 334 -0.23 -18.99 28.37
C ALA A 334 -0.96 -17.67 28.70
N ILE A 335 -2.22 -17.54 28.26
CA ILE A 335 -3.02 -16.33 28.55
C ILE A 335 -3.32 -16.23 30.06
N GLY A 336 -3.22 -15.02 30.61
CA GLY A 336 -3.21 -14.74 32.05
C GLY A 336 -1.81 -14.75 32.68
N CYS A 337 -0.75 -14.46 31.90
CA CYS A 337 0.61 -14.41 32.41
C CYS A 337 0.89 -13.11 33.19
N THR A 338 1.36 -13.23 34.44
CA THR A 338 1.65 -12.09 35.34
C THR A 338 2.99 -12.22 36.09
N SER A 339 3.89 -13.07 35.56
CA SER A 339 5.31 -13.11 35.92
C SER A 339 6.13 -13.80 34.82
N LEU A 340 7.42 -13.49 34.69
CA LEU A 340 8.36 -14.23 33.83
C LEU A 340 8.32 -15.76 34.05
N THR A 341 8.03 -16.19 35.28
CA THR A 341 7.89 -17.59 35.71
C THR A 341 6.52 -18.22 35.40
N CYS A 342 5.61 -17.52 34.73
CA CYS A 342 4.32 -18.08 34.30
C CYS A 342 4.51 -19.25 33.31
N ALA A 343 3.47 -20.08 33.19
CA ALA A 343 3.46 -21.22 32.30
C ALA A 343 3.72 -20.80 30.84
N ALA A 344 4.70 -21.46 30.23
CA ALA A 344 4.89 -21.44 28.79
C ALA A 344 3.73 -22.17 28.11
N GLY A 345 3.19 -21.62 27.02
CA GLY A 345 2.10 -22.22 26.26
C GLY A 345 2.51 -23.55 25.65
N THR A 346 1.60 -24.52 25.69
CA THR A 346 1.76 -25.86 25.12
C THR A 346 1.11 -25.99 23.72
N GLY A 347 0.39 -24.97 23.28
CA GLY A 347 -0.18 -24.79 21.95
C GLY A 347 -1.10 -23.57 21.92
N LYS A 348 -2.38 -23.77 21.58
CA LYS A 348 -3.37 -22.68 21.49
C LYS A 348 -3.92 -22.19 22.85
N ASP A 349 -3.28 -22.57 23.95
CA ASP A 349 -3.40 -21.99 25.29
C ASP A 349 -2.63 -20.65 25.43
N SER A 350 -1.73 -20.37 24.49
CA SER A 350 -1.07 -19.07 24.28
C SER A 350 -1.79 -18.16 23.27
N SER A 351 -2.95 -18.60 22.75
CA SER A 351 -3.73 -17.81 21.79
C SER A 351 -4.84 -17.03 22.50
N HIS A 352 -4.82 -15.71 22.32
CA HIS A 352 -5.90 -14.82 22.77
C HIS A 352 -7.03 -14.70 21.73
N TYR A 353 -6.79 -15.11 20.47
CA TYR A 353 -7.72 -15.05 19.33
C TYR A 353 -8.18 -13.62 18.93
N LEU A 354 -7.36 -12.60 19.21
CA LEU A 354 -7.53 -11.22 18.72
C LEU A 354 -6.43 -10.89 17.72
N MET A 355 -6.62 -9.86 16.90
CA MET A 355 -5.52 -9.23 16.17
C MET A 355 -4.68 -8.41 17.17
N SER A 356 -3.50 -8.90 17.54
CA SER A 356 -2.54 -8.10 18.30
C SER A 356 -1.90 -7.01 17.42
N TRP A 357 -1.12 -6.11 18.03
CA TRP A 357 -0.48 -4.99 17.31
C TRP A 357 0.51 -5.42 16.23
N TYR A 358 1.15 -6.58 16.40
CA TYR A 358 2.11 -7.12 15.43
C TYR A 358 2.26 -8.64 15.55
N TYR A 359 2.72 -9.26 14.47
CA TYR A 359 3.60 -10.41 14.57
C TYR A 359 4.90 -10.09 13.85
N ALA A 360 6.00 -10.73 14.25
CA ALA A 360 7.31 -10.51 13.65
C ALA A 360 8.10 -11.81 13.52
N TRP A 361 9.00 -11.86 12.53
CA TRP A 361 9.86 -12.99 12.26
C TRP A 361 11.23 -12.54 11.76
N GLY A 362 12.27 -13.31 12.05
CA GLY A 362 13.64 -12.96 11.67
C GLY A 362 14.59 -14.15 11.66
N GLY A 363 15.80 -13.94 11.15
CA GLY A 363 16.82 -14.98 11.07
C GLY A 363 18.21 -14.46 10.71
N SER A 364 19.23 -15.20 11.10
CA SER A 364 20.61 -14.90 10.72
C SER A 364 20.81 -15.05 9.21
N LEU A 365 21.65 -14.21 8.60
CA LEU A 365 22.02 -14.34 7.17
C LEU A 365 22.94 -15.54 6.88
N ASP A 366 23.53 -16.19 7.89
CA ASP A 366 24.29 -17.42 7.69
C ASP A 366 23.36 -18.59 7.31
N THR A 367 23.48 -19.04 6.06
CA THR A 367 22.75 -20.19 5.50
C THR A 367 23.40 -21.55 5.82
N SER A 368 24.51 -21.58 6.55
CA SER A 368 25.28 -22.79 6.87
C SER A 368 25.14 -23.28 8.32
N SER A 369 24.99 -22.36 9.28
CA SER A 369 24.85 -22.66 10.72
C SER A 369 23.94 -21.65 11.44
N GLY A 370 22.89 -21.19 10.76
CA GLY A 370 22.02 -20.12 11.23
C GLY A 370 20.93 -20.49 12.24
N TRP A 371 20.14 -19.46 12.58
CA TRP A 371 18.95 -19.51 13.44
C TRP A 371 17.83 -18.66 12.84
N ALA A 372 16.59 -18.90 13.27
CA ALA A 372 15.43 -18.05 12.97
C ALA A 372 14.43 -18.05 14.14
N TRP A 373 13.66 -16.97 14.28
CA TRP A 373 12.68 -16.73 15.35
C TRP A 373 11.34 -16.19 14.82
N ARG A 374 10.28 -16.31 15.63
CA ARG A 374 8.94 -15.74 15.42
C ARG A 374 8.34 -15.33 16.76
N ILE A 375 7.60 -14.23 16.74
CA ILE A 375 6.80 -13.71 17.87
C ILE A 375 5.44 -13.25 17.36
N GLY A 376 4.39 -13.44 18.16
CA GLY A 376 3.16 -12.66 18.03
C GLY A 376 3.31 -11.32 18.74
N SER A 377 2.24 -10.82 19.35
CA SER A 377 2.30 -9.70 20.29
C SER A 377 1.30 -9.88 21.42
N SER A 378 1.71 -9.56 22.64
CA SER A 378 0.88 -9.76 23.83
C SER A 378 -0.20 -8.69 24.02
N ALA A 379 -0.16 -7.59 23.26
CA ALA A 379 -1.10 -6.46 23.35
C ALA A 379 -2.01 -6.37 22.12
N SER A 380 -3.31 -6.20 22.34
CA SER A 380 -4.33 -6.06 21.28
C SER A 380 -5.09 -4.75 21.43
N HIS A 381 -5.21 -4.00 20.33
CA HIS A 381 -5.98 -2.75 20.25
C HIS A 381 -7.33 -3.00 19.56
N PHE A 382 -8.43 -2.43 20.03
CA PHE A 382 -9.74 -2.61 19.37
C PHE A 382 -9.70 -2.10 17.91
N GLY A 383 -8.90 -1.05 17.64
CA GLY A 383 -8.65 -0.49 16.31
C GLY A 383 -8.08 -1.49 15.28
N TYR A 384 -7.39 -2.53 15.75
CA TYR A 384 -6.76 -3.56 14.91
C TYR A 384 -7.70 -4.73 14.59
N GLN A 385 -8.85 -4.83 15.26
CA GLN A 385 -9.77 -5.95 15.03
C GLN A 385 -10.47 -5.79 13.67
N ASN A 386 -10.73 -6.91 13.00
CA ASN A 386 -11.53 -6.99 11.80
C ASN A 386 -12.44 -8.22 11.84
N PRO A 387 -13.66 -8.08 12.38
CA PRO A 387 -14.61 -9.18 12.46
C PRO A 387 -15.23 -9.51 11.10
N MET A 388 -15.15 -8.61 10.10
CA MET A 388 -15.56 -8.89 8.73
C MET A 388 -14.59 -9.87 8.04
N ALA A 389 -13.28 -9.60 8.12
CA ALA A 389 -12.24 -10.54 7.68
C ALA A 389 -12.31 -11.87 8.44
N ALA A 390 -12.52 -11.84 9.76
CA ALA A 390 -12.63 -13.05 10.57
C ALA A 390 -13.85 -13.92 10.18
N TRP A 391 -14.99 -13.30 9.89
CA TRP A 391 -16.17 -13.97 9.34
C TRP A 391 -15.92 -14.51 7.93
N ALA A 392 -15.24 -13.75 7.06
CA ALA A 392 -14.91 -14.16 5.71
C ALA A 392 -14.03 -15.42 5.70
N LEU A 393 -12.92 -15.41 6.44
CA LEU A 393 -11.96 -16.51 6.57
C LEU A 393 -12.52 -17.75 7.29
N SER A 394 -13.62 -17.62 8.05
CA SER A 394 -14.22 -18.74 8.80
C SER A 394 -15.51 -19.31 8.19
N THR A 395 -16.16 -18.59 7.26
CA THR A 395 -17.47 -18.99 6.71
C THR A 395 -17.56 -18.97 5.18
N GLN A 396 -16.70 -18.23 4.49
CA GLN A 396 -16.80 -18.03 3.03
C GLN A 396 -15.81 -18.95 2.31
N SER A 397 -16.32 -19.95 1.58
CA SER A 397 -15.52 -21.02 0.97
C SER A 397 -14.53 -20.59 -0.11
N ALA A 398 -14.59 -19.34 -0.58
CA ALA A 398 -13.58 -18.73 -1.46
C ALA A 398 -12.35 -18.21 -0.68
N LEU A 399 -12.52 -17.90 0.60
CA LEU A 399 -11.50 -17.32 1.50
C LEU A 399 -11.06 -18.26 2.63
N GLU A 400 -11.75 -19.38 2.84
CA GLU A 400 -11.38 -20.42 3.82
C GLU A 400 -9.87 -20.77 3.74
N PRO A 401 -9.08 -20.60 4.82
CA PRO A 401 -7.67 -20.95 4.83
C PRO A 401 -7.42 -22.43 4.55
N ALA A 402 -6.35 -22.73 3.80
CA ALA A 402 -6.04 -24.08 3.37
C ALA A 402 -5.48 -24.98 4.50
N SER A 403 -5.07 -24.41 5.65
CA SER A 403 -4.63 -25.21 6.79
C SER A 403 -5.77 -25.94 7.53
N PRO A 404 -5.53 -27.17 8.04
CA PRO A 404 -6.54 -27.97 8.74
C PRO A 404 -7.24 -27.32 9.94
N THR A 405 -6.67 -26.27 10.54
CA THR A 405 -7.28 -25.55 11.66
C THR A 405 -7.49 -24.05 11.42
N GLY A 406 -7.11 -23.50 10.26
CA GLY A 406 -7.15 -22.06 10.00
C GLY A 406 -8.54 -21.43 10.13
N ALA A 407 -9.51 -21.92 9.35
CA ALA A 407 -10.91 -21.46 9.42
C ALA A 407 -11.53 -21.60 10.82
N GLY A 408 -11.18 -22.67 11.54
CA GLY A 408 -11.65 -22.95 12.91
C GLY A 408 -11.00 -22.10 14.00
N ASP A 409 -9.83 -21.50 13.74
CA ASP A 409 -9.27 -20.45 14.60
C ASP A 409 -9.90 -19.09 14.28
N TRP A 410 -10.13 -18.79 13.00
CA TRP A 410 -10.81 -17.56 12.58
C TRP A 410 -12.26 -17.48 13.08
N GLY A 411 -12.99 -18.60 13.14
CA GLY A 411 -14.34 -18.62 13.73
C GLY A 411 -14.33 -18.22 15.20
N LYS A 412 -13.38 -18.74 16.00
CA LYS A 412 -13.19 -18.30 17.39
C LYS A 412 -12.72 -16.85 17.47
N SER A 413 -11.95 -16.38 16.49
CA SER A 413 -11.48 -15.00 16.46
C SER A 413 -12.61 -14.02 16.15
N LEU A 414 -13.57 -14.39 15.30
CA LEU A 414 -14.81 -13.64 15.11
C LEU A 414 -15.56 -13.48 16.43
N ASP A 415 -15.89 -14.60 17.09
CA ASP A 415 -16.59 -14.60 18.38
C ASP A 415 -15.83 -13.70 19.38
N ARG A 416 -14.53 -13.95 19.55
CA ARG A 416 -13.65 -13.26 20.49
C ARG A 416 -13.49 -11.76 20.22
N GLN A 417 -13.47 -11.35 18.95
CA GLN A 417 -13.41 -9.94 18.58
C GLN A 417 -14.72 -9.23 18.97
N LEU A 418 -15.88 -9.83 18.70
CA LEU A 418 -17.17 -9.28 19.10
C LEU A 418 -17.33 -9.17 20.62
N GLU A 419 -16.87 -10.19 21.37
CA GLU A 419 -16.73 -10.12 22.83
C GLU A 419 -15.85 -8.94 23.28
N PHE A 420 -14.74 -8.67 22.58
CA PHE A 420 -13.77 -7.62 22.93
C PHE A 420 -14.31 -6.21 22.68
N TYR A 421 -15.00 -5.98 21.56
CA TYR A 421 -15.72 -4.72 21.32
C TYR A 421 -16.77 -4.47 22.40
N ALA A 422 -17.60 -5.49 22.72
CA ALA A 422 -18.64 -5.38 23.73
C ALA A 422 -18.05 -5.11 25.13
N TRP A 423 -16.92 -5.75 25.47
CA TRP A 423 -16.20 -5.53 26.71
C TRP A 423 -15.59 -4.13 26.83
N LEU A 424 -15.09 -3.55 25.72
CA LEU A 424 -14.44 -2.24 25.72
C LEU A 424 -15.41 -1.07 25.49
N GLN A 425 -16.69 -1.32 25.23
CA GLN A 425 -17.65 -0.26 24.96
C GLN A 425 -17.97 0.55 26.21
N SER A 426 -17.56 1.83 26.21
CA SER A 426 -17.80 2.82 27.27
C SER A 426 -19.28 2.99 27.63
N ALA A 427 -19.56 3.64 28.77
CA ALA A 427 -20.90 4.04 29.16
C ALA A 427 -21.63 4.85 28.06
N GLU A 428 -20.91 5.75 27.39
CA GLU A 428 -21.44 6.63 26.35
C GLU A 428 -21.64 5.92 25.00
N GLY A 429 -20.64 5.17 24.51
CA GLY A 429 -20.76 4.35 23.30
C GLY A 429 -19.48 4.09 22.50
N GLY A 430 -18.45 4.94 22.64
CA GLY A 430 -17.12 4.73 22.06
C GLY A 430 -16.39 3.51 22.66
N ILE A 431 -15.42 2.95 21.94
CA ILE A 431 -14.71 1.72 22.33
C ILE A 431 -13.31 2.04 22.91
N ALA A 432 -13.00 1.57 24.12
CA ALA A 432 -11.70 1.77 24.77
C ALA A 432 -10.56 0.96 24.14
N GLY A 433 -9.31 1.28 24.48
CA GLY A 433 -8.12 0.87 23.74
C GLY A 433 -7.95 -0.63 23.62
N GLY A 434 -7.78 -1.36 24.73
CA GLY A 434 -7.70 -2.81 24.66
C GLY A 434 -7.16 -3.53 25.90
N ALA A 435 -6.31 -4.54 25.67
CA ALA A 435 -5.75 -5.37 26.73
C ALA A 435 -4.37 -5.94 26.38
N THR A 436 -3.63 -6.35 27.42
CA THR A 436 -2.34 -7.03 27.29
C THR A 436 -2.24 -8.32 28.12
N ASN A 437 -1.56 -9.33 27.57
CA ASN A 437 -1.09 -10.53 28.29
C ASN A 437 0.32 -10.35 28.89
N SER A 438 1.01 -9.24 28.56
CA SER A 438 2.31 -8.86 29.12
C SER A 438 2.18 -7.47 29.73
N TRP A 439 1.91 -7.41 31.04
CA TRP A 439 1.84 -6.14 31.75
C TRP A 439 3.24 -5.50 31.81
N ASP A 440 3.32 -4.17 31.66
CA ASP A 440 4.55 -3.38 31.47
C ASP A 440 5.50 -3.93 30.37
N GLY A 441 5.00 -4.82 29.50
CA GLY A 441 5.78 -5.51 28.47
C GLY A 441 6.82 -6.51 28.98
N ASP A 442 6.92 -6.74 30.30
CA ASP A 442 7.85 -7.69 30.95
C ASP A 442 7.17 -8.90 31.62
N TYR A 443 5.89 -9.13 31.32
CA TYR A 443 4.99 -10.02 32.05
C TYR A 443 4.87 -9.62 33.54
N GLY A 444 4.80 -8.33 33.82
CA GLY A 444 4.62 -7.78 35.16
C GLY A 444 3.32 -8.22 35.84
N THR A 445 3.20 -7.89 37.12
CA THR A 445 1.94 -8.08 37.85
C THR A 445 1.07 -6.83 37.72
N PRO A 446 -0.11 -6.89 37.07
CA PRO A 446 -0.97 -5.72 36.90
C PRO A 446 -1.48 -5.17 38.24
N PRO A 447 -1.88 -3.89 38.30
CA PRO A 447 -2.46 -3.27 39.49
C PRO A 447 -3.60 -4.09 40.12
N ALA A 448 -3.67 -4.05 41.45
CA ALA A 448 -4.67 -4.83 42.19
C ALA A 448 -6.09 -4.31 41.92
N GLY A 449 -6.85 -5.05 41.11
CA GLY A 449 -8.20 -4.69 40.68
C GLY A 449 -8.32 -4.31 39.20
N THR A 450 -7.23 -4.37 38.41
CA THR A 450 -7.29 -4.23 36.95
C THR A 450 -8.30 -5.22 36.34
N PRO A 451 -9.32 -4.74 35.60
CA PRO A 451 -10.27 -5.61 34.91
C PRO A 451 -9.58 -6.49 33.88
N THR A 452 -10.13 -7.69 33.63
CA THR A 452 -9.54 -8.63 32.68
C THR A 452 -10.53 -9.12 31.62
N PHE A 453 -9.96 -9.46 30.46
CA PHE A 453 -10.63 -10.09 29.33
C PHE A 453 -9.92 -11.42 29.04
N TYR A 454 -10.58 -12.53 29.34
CA TYR A 454 -10.00 -13.88 29.24
C TYR A 454 -8.66 -14.10 29.99
N GLY A 455 -8.31 -13.19 30.91
CA GLY A 455 -7.04 -13.20 31.65
C GLY A 455 -6.06 -12.10 31.25
N MET A 456 -6.22 -11.47 30.07
CA MET A 456 -5.48 -10.27 29.68
C MET A 456 -5.95 -9.07 30.50
N GLY A 457 -5.04 -8.20 30.95
CA GLY A 457 -5.39 -6.99 31.72
C GLY A 457 -5.76 -5.82 30.82
N TYR A 458 -6.80 -5.06 31.19
CA TYR A 458 -7.20 -3.82 30.51
C TYR A 458 -6.08 -2.78 30.47
N THR A 459 -5.86 -2.19 29.31
CA THR A 459 -5.07 -0.96 29.16
C THR A 459 -5.82 0.04 28.27
N GLU A 460 -5.77 1.30 28.67
CA GLU A 460 -6.38 2.44 27.98
C GLU A 460 -5.69 2.73 26.63
N ALA A 461 -4.38 2.54 26.58
CA ALA A 461 -3.52 2.77 25.42
C ALA A 461 -2.58 1.56 25.19
N PRO A 462 -3.05 0.51 24.48
CA PRO A 462 -2.20 -0.59 24.05
C PRO A 462 -0.99 -0.11 23.22
N VAL A 463 0.20 -0.61 23.56
CA VAL A 463 1.49 -0.43 22.87
C VAL A 463 2.12 0.97 22.94
N TYR A 464 1.43 2.05 22.60
CA TYR A 464 2.03 3.41 22.56
C TYR A 464 1.39 4.39 23.55
N HIS A 465 2.25 5.19 24.20
CA HIS A 465 1.91 6.19 25.21
C HIS A 465 2.20 7.63 24.76
N ASP A 466 3.05 7.86 23.75
CA ASP A 466 3.32 9.17 23.16
C ASP A 466 3.04 9.21 21.63
N PRO A 467 1.85 9.67 21.20
CA PRO A 467 0.66 9.90 22.01
C PRO A 467 0.00 8.57 22.45
N PRO A 468 -0.96 8.59 23.40
CA PRO A 468 -1.72 7.40 23.77
C PRO A 468 -2.46 6.81 22.56
N SER A 469 -2.25 5.53 22.28
CA SER A 469 -2.71 4.88 21.03
C SER A 469 -4.23 4.95 20.76
N ASN A 470 -5.04 5.18 21.80
CA ASN A 470 -6.49 5.32 21.72
C ASN A 470 -7.00 6.76 21.90
N GLU A 471 -6.12 7.77 21.87
CA GLU A 471 -6.56 9.17 21.76
C GLU A 471 -7.21 9.43 20.40
N TRP A 472 -6.68 8.86 19.31
CA TRP A 472 -7.11 9.18 17.96
C TRP A 472 -8.46 8.53 17.57
N PHE A 473 -9.45 9.35 17.20
CA PHE A 473 -10.77 8.90 16.76
C PHE A 473 -10.76 8.05 15.49
N GLY A 474 -9.70 8.11 14.66
CA GLY A 474 -9.56 7.26 13.48
C GLY A 474 -9.64 5.77 13.77
N MET A 475 -9.15 5.33 14.94
CA MET A 475 -9.31 3.95 15.42
C MET A 475 -10.78 3.56 15.58
N GLN A 476 -11.65 4.49 15.97
CA GLN A 476 -13.10 4.26 16.09
C GLN A 476 -13.70 4.07 14.70
N ALA A 477 -13.43 5.00 13.78
CA ALA A 477 -13.98 4.96 12.42
C ALA A 477 -13.54 3.69 11.67
N TRP A 478 -12.24 3.41 11.56
CA TRP A 478 -11.72 2.25 10.83
C TRP A 478 -12.22 0.91 11.39
N SER A 479 -12.30 0.78 12.71
CA SER A 479 -12.67 -0.50 13.33
C SER A 479 -14.18 -0.71 13.33
N MET A 480 -14.97 0.33 13.60
CA MET A 480 -16.43 0.24 13.56
C MET A 480 -16.97 0.13 12.13
N GLU A 481 -16.25 0.59 11.11
CA GLU A 481 -16.58 0.31 9.70
C GLU A 481 -16.65 -1.21 9.47
N ARG A 482 -15.64 -1.96 9.93
CA ARG A 482 -15.57 -3.43 9.80
C ARG A 482 -16.71 -4.12 10.57
N VAL A 483 -17.12 -3.59 11.72
CA VAL A 483 -18.31 -4.08 12.47
C VAL A 483 -19.60 -3.79 11.69
N ALA A 484 -19.73 -2.61 11.07
CA ALA A 484 -20.88 -2.23 10.24
C ALA A 484 -20.97 -3.08 8.96
N GLN A 485 -19.84 -3.35 8.29
CA GLN A 485 -19.75 -4.26 7.16
C GLN A 485 -20.20 -5.68 7.55
N LEU A 486 -19.74 -6.22 8.68
CA LEU A 486 -20.17 -7.53 9.17
C LEU A 486 -21.68 -7.55 9.45
N TYR A 487 -22.22 -6.54 10.12
CA TYR A 487 -23.66 -6.44 10.37
C TYR A 487 -24.45 -6.38 9.04
N TYR A 488 -23.98 -5.61 8.07
CA TYR A 488 -24.57 -5.53 6.74
C TYR A 488 -24.54 -6.87 5.99
N ALA A 489 -23.39 -7.52 5.88
CA ALA A 489 -23.21 -8.75 5.11
C ALA A 489 -23.92 -9.96 5.76
N SER A 490 -23.76 -10.13 7.08
CA SER A 490 -24.20 -11.34 7.79
C SER A 490 -25.50 -11.18 8.57
N GLY A 491 -25.88 -9.96 8.95
CA GLY A 491 -26.95 -9.71 9.92
C GLY A 491 -26.59 -10.05 11.38
N ASN A 492 -25.29 -10.21 11.71
CA ASN A 492 -24.83 -10.55 13.07
C ASN A 492 -25.41 -9.58 14.13
N ALA A 493 -26.01 -10.16 15.17
CA ALA A 493 -26.76 -9.42 16.19
C ALA A 493 -25.87 -8.75 17.26
N GLU A 494 -24.66 -9.27 17.50
CA GLU A 494 -23.69 -8.69 18.44
C GLU A 494 -23.03 -7.45 17.80
N ALA A 495 -22.62 -7.57 16.53
CA ALA A 495 -22.19 -6.44 15.71
C ALA A 495 -23.26 -5.34 15.68
N LYS A 496 -24.54 -5.70 15.49
CA LYS A 496 -25.65 -4.75 15.61
C LYS A 496 -25.71 -4.11 17.01
N ALA A 497 -25.64 -4.89 18.08
CA ALA A 497 -25.77 -4.36 19.44
C ALA A 497 -24.65 -3.36 19.81
N ILE A 498 -23.43 -3.59 19.32
CA ILE A 498 -22.30 -2.65 19.49
C ILE A 498 -22.59 -1.35 18.69
N LEU A 499 -23.02 -1.46 17.43
CA LEU A 499 -23.35 -0.31 16.57
C LEU A 499 -24.54 0.51 17.11
N ASP A 500 -25.58 -0.16 17.61
CA ASP A 500 -26.79 0.47 18.18
C ASP A 500 -26.47 1.42 19.35
N LYS A 501 -25.32 1.24 20.02
CA LYS A 501 -24.80 2.12 21.07
C LYS A 501 -23.70 3.07 20.59
N TRP A 502 -22.82 2.61 19.68
CA TRP A 502 -21.72 3.43 19.16
C TRP A 502 -22.19 4.54 18.21
N VAL A 503 -23.13 4.24 17.30
CA VAL A 503 -23.61 5.18 16.27
C VAL A 503 -24.27 6.41 16.88
N PRO A 504 -25.21 6.32 17.85
CA PRO A 504 -25.78 7.50 18.50
C PRO A 504 -24.73 8.36 19.24
N TRP A 505 -23.67 7.75 19.80
CA TRP A 505 -22.58 8.48 20.42
C TRP A 505 -21.75 9.26 19.39
N ALA A 506 -21.36 8.62 18.28
CA ALA A 506 -20.58 9.27 17.23
C ALA A 506 -21.37 10.42 16.56
N LEU A 507 -22.65 10.20 16.26
CA LEU A 507 -23.55 11.22 15.70
C LEU A 507 -23.70 12.42 16.66
N ALA A 508 -23.86 12.18 17.96
CA ALA A 508 -23.99 13.23 18.97
C ALA A 508 -22.73 14.09 19.19
N ASN A 509 -21.58 13.71 18.61
CA ASN A 509 -20.33 14.45 18.66
C ASN A 509 -19.84 14.92 17.27
N THR A 510 -20.72 14.91 16.26
CA THR A 510 -20.41 15.30 14.87
C THR A 510 -21.21 16.55 14.46
N ASP A 511 -20.56 17.53 13.83
CA ASP A 511 -21.25 18.58 13.07
C ASP A 511 -21.15 18.27 11.56
N ALA A 512 -22.30 17.95 10.97
CA ALA A 512 -22.44 17.73 9.53
C ALA A 512 -23.54 18.65 8.96
N THR A 513 -23.50 19.94 9.29
CA THR A 513 -24.49 20.94 8.87
C THR A 513 -24.50 21.29 7.37
N GLY A 514 -23.66 20.65 6.54
CA GLY A 514 -23.67 20.77 5.08
C GLY A 514 -22.97 22.01 4.55
N GLY A 515 -21.96 22.50 5.28
CA GLY A 515 -21.13 23.64 4.93
C GLY A 515 -19.64 23.35 5.12
N ALA A 516 -18.79 24.33 4.84
CA ALA A 516 -17.33 24.20 4.99
C ALA A 516 -16.88 24.01 6.45
N ASP A 517 -17.70 24.41 7.43
CA ASP A 517 -17.42 24.32 8.87
C ASP A 517 -17.83 22.97 9.50
N TRP A 518 -17.90 21.88 8.72
CA TRP A 518 -18.17 20.54 9.23
C TRP A 518 -17.06 20.08 10.18
N SER A 519 -17.36 19.19 11.14
CA SER A 519 -16.31 18.56 11.95
C SER A 519 -16.75 17.23 12.58
N ILE A 520 -15.76 16.36 12.79
CA ILE A 520 -15.88 15.07 13.49
C ILE A 520 -14.98 15.08 14.73
N PRO A 521 -15.14 14.15 15.70
CA PRO A 521 -14.17 13.98 16.78
C PRO A 521 -12.76 13.71 16.24
N SER A 522 -11.74 14.21 16.95
CA SER A 522 -10.33 14.05 16.56
C SER A 522 -9.54 13.37 17.69
N SER A 523 -9.39 14.05 18.85
CA SER A 523 -8.84 13.46 20.08
C SER A 523 -9.94 13.01 21.04
N LEU A 524 -9.65 11.95 21.79
CA LEU A 524 -10.48 11.30 22.80
C LEU A 524 -9.72 11.21 24.14
N GLY A 525 -10.32 11.75 25.20
CA GLY A 525 -9.91 11.50 26.58
C GLY A 525 -10.71 10.35 27.18
N TRP A 526 -10.02 9.45 27.88
CA TRP A 526 -10.61 8.29 28.54
C TRP A 526 -10.54 8.43 30.06
N SER A 527 -11.42 7.73 30.78
CA SER A 527 -11.27 7.58 32.24
C SER A 527 -12.01 6.36 32.79
N GLY A 528 -11.48 5.82 33.89
CA GLY A 528 -12.03 4.64 34.53
C GLY A 528 -11.62 3.34 33.82
N ALA A 529 -12.47 2.32 33.88
CA ALA A 529 -12.16 1.00 33.34
C ALA A 529 -13.45 0.18 33.11
N PRO A 530 -13.47 -0.80 32.18
CA PRO A 530 -14.61 -1.70 32.00
C PRO A 530 -14.82 -2.61 33.22
N ASP A 531 -15.97 -3.27 33.29
CA ASP A 531 -16.14 -4.41 34.20
C ASP A 531 -15.23 -5.58 33.76
N THR A 532 -14.86 -6.50 34.66
CA THR A 532 -14.19 -7.76 34.24
C THR A 532 -15.12 -8.60 33.37
N TRP A 533 -14.63 -9.15 32.26
CA TRP A 533 -15.46 -9.88 31.31
C TRP A 533 -16.02 -11.19 31.88
N ASP A 534 -17.34 -11.37 31.75
CA ASP A 534 -18.05 -12.62 31.94
C ASP A 534 -18.99 -12.82 30.74
N ALA A 535 -18.63 -13.74 29.84
CA ALA A 535 -19.42 -14.04 28.64
C ALA A 535 -20.85 -14.58 28.94
N THR A 536 -21.14 -14.98 30.19
CA THR A 536 -22.47 -15.44 30.62
C THR A 536 -23.33 -14.32 31.21
N ASN A 537 -22.70 -13.23 31.67
CA ASN A 537 -23.35 -12.02 32.16
C ASN A 537 -22.41 -10.82 31.93
N PRO A 538 -22.36 -10.27 30.70
CA PRO A 538 -21.50 -9.13 30.38
C PRO A 538 -21.74 -7.94 31.30
N GLY A 539 -20.67 -7.20 31.56
CA GLY A 539 -20.71 -5.96 32.33
C GLY A 539 -21.52 -4.86 31.66
N ALA A 540 -21.87 -3.85 32.44
CA ALA A 540 -22.56 -2.66 31.95
C ALA A 540 -21.61 -1.48 31.69
N ASN A 541 -20.33 -1.60 32.09
CA ASN A 541 -19.27 -0.61 31.90
C ASN A 541 -19.62 0.79 32.40
N THR A 542 -20.46 0.89 33.46
CA THR A 542 -20.95 2.16 34.00
C THR A 542 -19.88 3.01 34.72
N GLY A 543 -18.63 2.55 34.71
CA GLY A 543 -17.45 3.26 35.21
C GLY A 543 -16.33 3.39 34.17
N LEU A 544 -16.60 3.15 32.89
CA LEU A 544 -15.71 3.40 31.76
C LEU A 544 -16.29 4.56 30.94
N HIS A 545 -15.54 5.65 30.80
CA HIS A 545 -16.02 6.87 30.16
C HIS A 545 -15.11 7.35 29.04
N VAL A 546 -15.72 7.85 27.96
CA VAL A 546 -15.04 8.57 26.87
C VAL A 546 -15.51 10.03 26.81
N THR A 547 -14.60 10.93 26.44
CA THR A 547 -14.89 12.35 26.19
C THR A 547 -14.17 12.80 24.94
N VAL A 548 -14.87 13.45 24.01
CA VAL A 548 -14.23 14.10 22.86
C VAL A 548 -13.50 15.35 23.35
N THR A 549 -12.18 15.41 23.19
CA THR A 549 -11.32 16.50 23.66
C THR A 549 -11.00 17.52 22.57
N SER A 550 -11.08 17.12 21.30
CA SER A 550 -11.00 18.00 20.12
C SER A 550 -11.89 17.49 18.99
N THR A 551 -12.30 18.39 18.10
CA THR A 551 -12.90 18.04 16.80
C THR A 551 -12.04 18.59 15.67
N GLY A 552 -12.17 18.04 14.47
CA GLY A 552 -11.38 18.42 13.30
C GLY A 552 -12.01 17.94 11.99
N GLN A 553 -11.27 18.14 10.89
CA GLN A 553 -11.72 17.91 9.52
C GLN A 553 -10.87 16.86 8.78
N ASP A 554 -10.38 15.83 9.49
CA ASP A 554 -9.66 14.71 8.86
C ASP A 554 -10.57 14.01 7.82
N VAL A 555 -10.31 14.29 6.54
CA VAL A 555 -11.10 13.77 5.42
C VAL A 555 -11.05 12.25 5.31
N GLY A 556 -9.95 11.62 5.72
CA GLY A 556 -9.78 10.17 5.66
C GLY A 556 -10.58 9.46 6.75
N VAL A 557 -10.53 9.98 7.98
CA VAL A 557 -11.36 9.48 9.09
C VAL A 557 -12.84 9.78 8.82
N ALA A 558 -13.17 10.94 8.23
CA ALA A 558 -14.54 11.27 7.83
C ALA A 558 -15.07 10.33 6.73
N GLY A 559 -14.22 9.92 5.77
CA GLY A 559 -14.55 8.91 4.77
C GLY A 559 -14.90 7.55 5.39
N ALA A 560 -14.04 7.01 6.25
CA ALA A 560 -14.29 5.74 6.96
C ALA A 560 -15.48 5.82 7.94
N TYR A 561 -15.68 6.97 8.58
CA TYR A 561 -16.84 7.20 9.44
C TYR A 561 -18.14 7.26 8.62
N ALA A 562 -18.14 7.93 7.47
CA ALA A 562 -19.27 7.89 6.54
C ALA A 562 -19.56 6.44 6.12
N ARG A 563 -18.55 5.64 5.74
CA ARG A 563 -18.74 4.21 5.42
C ARG A 563 -19.36 3.42 6.57
N THR A 564 -18.90 3.64 7.80
CA THR A 564 -19.49 3.06 9.02
C THR A 564 -20.98 3.35 9.12
N LEU A 565 -21.36 4.63 9.00
CA LEU A 565 -22.76 5.07 9.03
C LEU A 565 -23.58 4.50 7.87
N MET A 566 -23.01 4.40 6.66
CA MET A 566 -23.70 3.89 5.47
C MET A 566 -23.98 2.39 5.54
N TYR A 567 -23.00 1.55 5.89
CA TYR A 567 -23.22 0.11 6.04
C TYR A 567 -24.22 -0.19 7.18
N TYR A 568 -24.16 0.56 8.29
CA TYR A 568 -25.17 0.47 9.37
C TYR A 568 -26.56 0.89 8.88
N ALA A 569 -26.70 2.06 8.24
CA ALA A 569 -27.97 2.59 7.76
C ALA A 569 -28.62 1.69 6.70
N ALA A 570 -27.83 1.15 5.77
CA ALA A 570 -28.31 0.25 4.71
C ALA A 570 -28.86 -1.08 5.25
N LYS A 571 -28.47 -1.49 6.46
CA LYS A 571 -28.97 -2.72 7.11
C LYS A 571 -30.06 -2.47 8.17
N SER A 572 -30.00 -1.33 8.85
CA SER A 572 -30.92 -0.96 9.94
C SER A 572 -32.14 -0.16 9.46
N GLY A 573 -32.04 0.53 8.33
CA GLY A 573 -33.00 1.56 7.90
C GLY A 573 -32.80 2.92 8.57
N ASP A 574 -31.68 3.15 9.28
CA ASP A 574 -31.46 4.38 10.03
C ASP A 574 -31.23 5.60 9.12
N ALA A 575 -32.21 6.50 9.11
CA ALA A 575 -32.23 7.66 8.23
C ALA A 575 -31.28 8.79 8.66
N GLU A 576 -30.96 8.89 9.96
CA GLU A 576 -30.06 9.92 10.49
C GLU A 576 -28.61 9.62 10.10
N SER A 577 -28.17 8.37 10.28
CA SER A 577 -26.87 7.86 9.82
C SER A 577 -26.68 8.05 8.31
N LYS A 578 -27.70 7.73 7.50
CA LYS A 578 -27.66 7.97 6.04
C LYS A 578 -27.52 9.46 5.70
N ALA A 579 -28.27 10.32 6.40
CA ALA A 579 -28.24 11.77 6.15
C ALA A 579 -26.91 12.41 6.55
N VAL A 580 -26.34 12.05 7.70
CA VAL A 580 -25.03 12.55 8.16
C VAL A 580 -23.91 12.06 7.25
N ALA A 581 -23.92 10.78 6.85
CA ALA A 581 -22.94 10.26 5.88
C ALA A 581 -23.00 11.01 4.53
N LYS A 582 -24.21 11.24 3.99
CA LYS A 582 -24.38 12.05 2.77
C LYS A 582 -23.82 13.46 2.95
N SER A 583 -24.13 14.10 4.08
CA SER A 583 -23.73 15.49 4.36
C SER A 583 -22.22 15.66 4.51
N LEU A 584 -21.53 14.70 5.15
CA LEU A 584 -20.06 14.68 5.20
C LEU A 584 -19.46 14.52 3.79
N LEU A 585 -19.93 13.56 3.00
CA LEU A 585 -19.45 13.35 1.62
C LEU A 585 -19.77 14.52 0.68
N ASP A 586 -20.89 15.22 0.87
CA ASP A 586 -21.21 16.45 0.14
C ASP A 586 -20.34 17.63 0.57
N SER A 587 -20.02 17.76 1.86
CA SER A 587 -19.19 18.85 2.36
C SER A 587 -17.75 18.69 1.88
N ILE A 588 -17.15 17.51 2.05
CA ILE A 588 -15.81 17.17 1.55
C ILE A 588 -15.72 17.40 0.03
N TRP A 589 -16.72 16.95 -0.72
CA TRP A 589 -16.74 17.12 -2.18
C TRP A 589 -16.91 18.57 -2.65
N THR A 590 -17.56 19.42 -1.85
CA THR A 590 -17.90 20.80 -2.24
C THR A 590 -16.85 21.82 -1.80
N TYR A 591 -16.22 21.60 -0.64
CA TYR A 591 -15.37 22.61 0.02
C TYR A 591 -13.90 22.21 0.08
N ASP A 592 -13.60 20.92 0.18
CA ASP A 592 -12.26 20.41 0.51
C ASP A 592 -11.57 19.74 -0.70
N GLN A 593 -12.12 19.89 -1.91
CA GLN A 593 -11.48 19.45 -3.16
C GLN A 593 -10.41 20.42 -3.66
N ASP A 594 -9.32 19.86 -4.18
CA ASP A 594 -8.33 20.61 -4.94
C ASP A 594 -7.98 19.96 -6.30
N ALA A 595 -6.83 20.31 -6.88
CA ALA A 595 -6.38 19.80 -8.17
C ALA A 595 -5.95 18.33 -8.16
N ILE A 596 -5.51 17.80 -7.01
CA ILE A 596 -4.91 16.46 -6.89
C ILE A 596 -5.70 15.51 -5.99
N GLY A 597 -6.60 16.00 -5.12
CA GLY A 597 -7.48 15.14 -4.35
C GLY A 597 -8.56 15.89 -3.57
N VAL A 598 -8.72 15.48 -2.31
CA VAL A 598 -9.41 16.21 -1.24
C VAL A 598 -8.45 16.41 -0.06
N SER A 599 -8.37 17.63 0.48
CA SER A 599 -7.52 17.96 1.62
C SER A 599 -8.02 19.19 2.38
N THR A 600 -7.75 19.19 3.68
CA THR A 600 -8.10 20.24 4.63
C THR A 600 -6.83 20.78 5.30
N THR A 601 -6.84 22.02 5.78
CA THR A 601 -5.65 22.61 6.40
C THR A 601 -5.44 22.09 7.83
N GLU A 602 -4.36 21.34 8.01
CA GLU A 602 -3.88 20.82 9.30
C GLU A 602 -2.75 21.70 9.85
N VAL A 603 -2.81 22.02 11.15
CA VAL A 603 -1.76 22.75 11.87
C VAL A 603 -0.87 21.76 12.62
N ARG A 604 0.40 21.68 12.27
CA ARG A 604 1.35 20.70 12.84
C ARG A 604 2.17 21.30 14.00
N GLU A 605 1.51 21.54 15.14
CA GLU A 605 2.19 21.98 16.39
C GLU A 605 3.20 20.95 16.94
N ASP A 606 3.11 19.70 16.50
CA ASP A 606 4.03 18.61 16.79
C ASP A 606 5.37 18.78 16.06
N PHE A 607 5.44 19.50 14.94
CA PHE A 607 6.67 19.73 14.17
C PHE A 607 7.71 20.60 14.89
N LYS A 608 7.44 21.02 16.13
CA LYS A 608 8.46 21.51 17.07
C LYS A 608 9.50 20.42 17.42
N ARG A 609 9.12 19.14 17.36
CA ARG A 609 9.97 18.01 17.77
C ARG A 609 11.09 17.66 16.77
N PHE A 610 11.13 18.30 15.60
CA PHE A 610 12.20 18.11 14.60
C PHE A 610 13.61 18.37 15.18
N ASP A 611 13.78 19.37 16.07
CA ASP A 611 15.06 19.66 16.73
C ASP A 611 15.11 19.31 18.23
N ASP A 612 14.20 18.44 18.71
CA ASP A 612 14.24 17.88 20.08
C ASP A 612 15.52 17.07 20.29
N VAL A 613 16.44 17.63 21.08
CA VAL A 613 17.62 16.94 21.60
C VAL A 613 17.35 16.50 23.04
N LEU A 614 17.45 15.21 23.29
CA LEU A 614 17.25 14.62 24.62
C LEU A 614 18.17 15.28 25.67
N THR A 615 17.59 15.95 26.68
CA THR A 615 18.35 16.65 27.74
C THR A 615 18.33 15.97 29.12
N ASP A 616 17.37 15.07 29.36
CA ASP A 616 17.30 14.19 30.54
C ASP A 616 16.89 12.79 30.09
N THR A 617 17.24 11.75 30.85
CA THR A 617 17.00 10.33 30.50
C THR A 617 15.55 9.86 30.68
N THR A 618 14.62 10.75 31.02
CA THR A 618 13.18 10.47 31.25
C THR A 618 12.30 11.58 30.68
N GLY A 619 12.65 12.09 29.51
CA GLY A 619 11.91 13.10 28.77
C GLY A 619 12.17 12.93 27.28
N ASP A 620 11.53 13.80 26.51
CA ASP A 620 11.35 13.65 25.07
C ASP A 620 12.66 13.86 24.28
N GLY A 621 12.78 13.19 23.13
CA GLY A 621 13.85 13.37 22.14
C GLY A 621 14.75 12.15 21.90
N LEU A 622 15.44 12.16 20.75
CA LEU A 622 16.21 11.03 20.23
C LEU A 622 17.27 10.47 21.21
N TYR A 623 16.98 9.31 21.82
CA TYR A 623 17.95 8.58 22.64
C TYR A 623 18.96 7.80 21.78
N VAL A 624 20.25 7.92 22.12
CA VAL A 624 21.33 7.03 21.65
C VAL A 624 22.21 6.68 22.86
N PRO A 625 22.59 5.40 23.09
CA PRO A 625 23.34 5.00 24.27
C PRO A 625 24.69 5.73 24.43
N ALA A 626 25.05 6.06 25.66
CA ALA A 626 26.24 6.86 25.95
C ALA A 626 27.55 6.15 25.54
N GLY A 627 28.20 6.64 24.49
CA GLY A 627 29.42 6.06 23.91
C GLY A 627 29.18 5.09 22.75
N TRP A 628 27.92 4.84 22.37
CA TRP A 628 27.59 4.26 21.08
C TRP A 628 27.80 5.31 19.98
N THR A 629 28.30 4.89 18.82
CA THR A 629 28.57 5.76 17.67
C THR A 629 28.34 4.99 16.37
N GLY A 630 27.61 5.59 15.44
CA GLY A 630 27.37 5.04 14.10
C GLY A 630 27.02 6.12 13.09
N THR A 631 26.72 5.72 11.85
CA THR A 631 26.33 6.67 10.78
C THR A 631 25.17 6.15 9.93
N MET A 632 24.24 7.04 9.59
CA MET A 632 23.22 6.80 8.57
C MET A 632 23.86 6.68 7.17
N PRO A 633 23.18 6.10 6.15
CA PRO A 633 23.79 5.89 4.83
C PRO A 633 24.18 7.16 4.06
N ASN A 634 23.55 8.31 4.35
CA ASN A 634 23.94 9.63 3.84
C ASN A 634 25.20 10.21 4.51
N GLY A 635 25.63 9.64 5.65
CA GLY A 635 26.77 10.09 6.45
C GLY A 635 26.42 10.89 7.71
N ASP A 636 25.14 10.98 8.12
CA ASP A 636 24.78 11.65 9.38
C ASP A 636 25.29 10.88 10.61
N ASP A 637 25.96 11.58 11.52
CA ASP A 637 26.44 11.04 12.80
C ASP A 637 25.26 10.63 13.71
N ILE A 638 25.11 9.34 13.99
CA ILE A 638 24.20 8.79 15.01
C ILE A 638 24.99 8.69 16.33
N VAL A 639 24.78 9.65 17.23
CA VAL A 639 25.48 9.75 18.53
C VAL A 639 24.56 10.33 19.61
N ALA A 640 24.91 10.17 20.89
CA ALA A 640 24.16 10.78 21.99
C ALA A 640 24.17 12.32 21.90
N GLY A 641 22.98 12.93 22.03
CA GLY A 641 22.80 14.39 21.93
C GLY A 641 22.53 14.92 20.52
N LYS A 642 21.97 14.08 19.63
CA LYS A 642 21.34 14.45 18.35
C LYS A 642 19.82 14.60 18.50
N SER A 643 19.16 15.23 17.53
CA SER A 643 17.69 15.25 17.35
C SER A 643 17.21 14.35 16.20
N PHE A 644 15.89 14.28 16.00
CA PHE A 644 15.23 13.64 14.86
C PHE A 644 15.82 14.08 13.50
N LEU A 645 15.95 15.40 13.28
CA LEU A 645 16.51 16.02 12.08
C LEU A 645 18.01 15.73 11.89
N ASP A 646 18.75 15.62 12.98
CA ASP A 646 20.22 15.44 13.00
C ASP A 646 20.68 14.09 12.43
N ILE A 647 19.76 13.13 12.26
CA ILE A 647 19.98 11.83 11.59
C ILE A 647 19.09 11.66 10.33
N ARG A 648 18.45 12.75 9.90
CA ARG A 648 17.58 12.85 8.71
C ARG A 648 17.91 14.15 7.96
N SER A 649 19.19 14.51 7.83
CA SER A 649 19.61 15.85 7.39
C SER A 649 19.18 16.21 5.96
N TRP A 650 18.81 15.21 5.16
CA TRP A 650 18.17 15.36 3.86
C TRP A 650 16.79 16.08 3.93
N TYR A 651 16.18 16.22 5.11
CA TYR A 651 14.99 17.06 5.29
C TYR A 651 15.30 18.54 5.07
N LEU A 652 16.55 18.99 5.23
CA LEU A 652 16.97 20.38 4.97
C LEU A 652 16.85 20.79 3.49
N ASP A 653 16.80 19.81 2.58
CA ASP A 653 16.61 19.99 1.13
C ASP A 653 15.13 19.82 0.69
N ASP A 654 14.21 19.55 1.62
CA ASP A 654 12.78 19.39 1.33
C ASP A 654 12.13 20.74 0.94
N PRO A 655 11.26 20.80 -0.09
CA PRO A 655 10.63 22.05 -0.53
C PRO A 655 9.83 22.78 0.55
N ASP A 656 9.25 22.06 1.52
CA ASP A 656 8.44 22.61 2.60
C ASP A 656 9.20 22.79 3.93
N TRP A 657 10.47 22.36 4.01
CA TRP A 657 11.34 22.64 5.17
C TRP A 657 11.37 24.12 5.59
N PRO A 658 11.33 25.12 4.70
CA PRO A 658 11.24 26.53 5.08
C PRO A 658 10.02 26.89 5.96
N LYS A 659 8.93 26.12 5.91
CA LYS A 659 7.79 26.27 6.84
C LYS A 659 8.21 25.85 8.26
N VAL A 660 8.78 24.66 8.39
CA VAL A 660 9.21 24.07 9.68
C VAL A 660 10.32 24.90 10.31
N GLN A 661 11.34 25.27 9.55
CA GLN A 661 12.42 26.14 10.03
C GLN A 661 11.91 27.49 10.54
N ALA A 662 10.85 28.05 9.95
CA ALA A 662 10.24 29.29 10.43
C ALA A 662 9.48 29.10 11.75
N TYR A 663 8.92 27.91 12.02
CA TYR A 663 8.33 27.57 13.32
C TYR A 663 9.42 27.41 14.40
N LEU A 664 10.47 26.64 14.11
CA LEU A 664 11.62 26.44 15.02
C LEU A 664 12.37 27.76 15.33
N ASP A 665 12.43 28.71 14.38
CA ASP A 665 12.93 30.08 14.60
C ASP A 665 12.03 30.94 15.53
N GLY A 666 10.91 30.40 16.03
CA GLY A 666 9.94 31.06 16.92
C GLY A 666 8.72 31.67 16.21
N GLY A 667 8.33 31.10 15.07
CA GLY A 667 7.14 31.47 14.30
C GLY A 667 5.83 30.87 14.82
N ALA A 668 4.81 30.86 13.95
CA ALA A 668 3.61 30.05 14.15
C ALA A 668 3.87 28.60 13.74
N ALA A 669 3.07 27.66 14.23
CA ALA A 669 3.09 26.28 13.76
C ALA A 669 2.77 26.21 12.25
N PRO A 670 3.38 25.29 11.50
CA PRO A 670 3.22 25.22 10.05
C PRO A 670 1.88 24.59 9.66
N GLU A 671 1.32 25.10 8.56
CA GLU A 671 0.06 24.64 7.96
C GLU A 671 0.34 23.79 6.70
N PHE A 672 -0.40 22.69 6.57
CA PHE A 672 -0.30 21.75 5.46
C PHE A 672 -1.70 21.29 5.00
N ASN A 673 -1.82 20.95 3.73
CA ASN A 673 -2.97 20.26 3.15
C ASN A 673 -2.42 18.91 2.65
N TYR A 674 -2.73 17.80 3.35
CA TYR A 674 -2.09 16.52 3.09
C TYR A 674 -2.94 15.57 2.24
N HIS A 675 -2.31 15.00 1.22
CA HIS A 675 -2.86 13.99 0.32
C HIS A 675 -2.37 12.59 0.68
N ARG A 676 -2.65 12.17 1.92
CA ARG A 676 -2.38 10.81 2.39
C ARG A 676 -3.15 9.80 1.52
N PHE A 677 -2.46 8.82 0.95
CA PHE A 677 -3.02 7.85 0.01
C PHE A 677 -4.22 7.09 0.60
N TRP A 678 -4.11 6.67 1.87
CA TRP A 678 -5.19 6.00 2.59
C TRP A 678 -6.42 6.90 2.76
N ALA A 679 -6.22 8.21 2.99
CA ALA A 679 -7.31 9.17 3.23
C ALA A 679 -8.10 9.46 1.94
N GLN A 680 -7.39 9.65 0.82
CA GLN A 680 -8.03 9.76 -0.49
C GLN A 680 -8.84 8.51 -0.82
N THR A 681 -8.28 7.34 -0.53
CA THR A 681 -8.95 6.05 -0.72
C THR A 681 -10.18 5.90 0.17
N ALA A 682 -10.11 6.30 1.44
CA ALA A 682 -11.24 6.24 2.37
C ALA A 682 -12.41 7.11 1.90
N VAL A 683 -12.14 8.30 1.32
CA VAL A 683 -13.18 9.13 0.69
C VAL A 683 -13.67 8.51 -0.63
N ALA A 684 -12.77 8.08 -1.52
CA ALA A 684 -13.13 7.47 -2.80
C ALA A 684 -14.06 6.24 -2.64
N THR A 685 -13.68 5.33 -1.74
CA THR A 685 -14.48 4.13 -1.43
C THR A 685 -15.80 4.46 -0.73
N ALA A 686 -15.88 5.57 0.01
CA ALA A 686 -17.14 6.07 0.56
C ALA A 686 -18.07 6.63 -0.52
N LEU A 687 -17.54 7.35 -1.50
CA LEU A 687 -18.30 7.82 -2.66
C LEU A 687 -18.88 6.62 -3.45
N ALA A 688 -18.07 5.60 -3.73
CA ALA A 688 -18.53 4.37 -4.37
C ALA A 688 -19.62 3.64 -3.56
N ASP A 689 -19.42 3.50 -2.23
CA ASP A 689 -20.38 2.82 -1.36
C ASP A 689 -21.72 3.55 -1.23
N TYR A 690 -21.76 4.89 -1.31
CA TYR A 690 -23.02 5.63 -1.19
C TYR A 690 -24.01 5.27 -2.30
N ASP A 691 -23.61 5.36 -3.56
CA ASP A 691 -24.49 4.98 -4.68
C ASP A 691 -24.82 3.48 -4.63
N ARG A 692 -23.83 2.62 -4.34
CA ARG A 692 -23.99 1.16 -4.27
C ARG A 692 -25.00 0.72 -3.20
N LEU A 693 -25.08 1.44 -2.08
CA LEU A 693 -25.98 1.14 -0.96
C LEU A 693 -27.34 1.83 -1.05
N PHE A 694 -27.47 2.94 -1.80
CA PHE A 694 -28.63 3.82 -1.70
C PHE A 694 -29.29 4.31 -3.00
N SER A 695 -28.79 3.93 -4.17
CA SER A 695 -29.43 4.29 -5.46
C SER A 695 -30.84 3.71 -5.59
N GLU A 696 -31.82 4.54 -5.97
CA GLU A 696 -33.21 4.10 -6.22
C GLU A 696 -33.32 3.31 -7.54
N GLY A 697 -32.91 2.04 -7.55
CA GLY A 697 -33.02 1.18 -8.73
C GLY A 697 -32.74 -0.31 -8.53
N THR A 698 -32.02 -0.71 -7.49
CA THR A 698 -31.72 -2.13 -7.22
C THR A 698 -32.84 -2.82 -6.44
N VAL A 699 -33.23 -4.01 -6.91
CA VAL A 699 -34.29 -4.82 -6.30
C VAL A 699 -33.76 -5.51 -5.04
N ASP A 700 -34.55 -5.50 -3.97
CA ASP A 700 -34.31 -6.28 -2.75
C ASP A 700 -33.98 -7.76 -3.09
N PRO A 701 -32.79 -8.27 -2.74
CA PRO A 701 -32.38 -9.65 -3.03
C PRO A 701 -32.99 -10.69 -2.07
N THR A 702 -34.06 -10.36 -1.32
CA THR A 702 -34.79 -11.30 -0.48
C THR A 702 -36.14 -11.72 -1.11
N PRO A 703 -36.31 -13.01 -1.48
CA PRO A 703 -37.60 -13.51 -1.94
C PRO A 703 -38.49 -13.91 -0.75
N ASP A 704 -39.23 -12.96 -0.16
CA ASP A 704 -40.32 -13.27 0.79
C ASP A 704 -41.47 -14.02 0.06
N PRO A 705 -41.77 -15.28 0.42
CA PRO A 705 -42.75 -16.09 -0.29
C PRO A 705 -44.16 -15.94 0.31
N THR A 706 -44.69 -14.71 0.44
CA THR A 706 -46.08 -14.49 0.88
C THR A 706 -46.95 -13.84 -0.21
N THR A 707 -48.09 -14.48 -0.51
CA THR A 707 -49.00 -14.10 -1.61
C THR A 707 -50.35 -13.61 -1.08
N ASP A 708 -50.81 -12.44 -1.50
CA ASP A 708 -52.25 -12.19 -1.68
C ASP A 708 -52.54 -11.08 -2.71
N PRO A 709 -53.24 -11.35 -3.84
CA PRO A 709 -53.60 -10.34 -4.82
C PRO A 709 -55.01 -9.78 -4.60
N THR A 710 -55.14 -8.56 -4.09
CA THR A 710 -56.41 -7.83 -4.05
C THR A 710 -56.33 -6.47 -4.76
N THR A 711 -57.42 -6.12 -5.45
CA THR A 711 -57.53 -4.93 -6.32
C THR A 711 -58.48 -3.91 -5.72
N ASP A 712 -58.14 -2.62 -5.73
CA ASP A 712 -59.13 -1.55 -5.67
C ASP A 712 -58.65 -0.31 -6.48
N PRO A 713 -59.37 0.12 -7.53
CA PRO A 713 -59.06 1.34 -8.28
C PRO A 713 -59.93 2.52 -7.82
N THR A 714 -59.33 3.49 -7.13
CA THR A 714 -59.98 4.78 -6.85
C THR A 714 -59.22 5.95 -7.50
N THR A 715 -59.97 6.93 -7.99
CA THR A 715 -59.45 8.10 -8.71
C THR A 715 -60.14 9.37 -8.21
N ASP A 716 -59.38 10.38 -7.81
CA ASP A 716 -59.81 11.78 -7.80
C ASP A 716 -58.59 12.70 -8.04
N PRO A 717 -58.69 13.88 -8.70
CA PRO A 717 -57.54 14.56 -9.31
C PRO A 717 -57.25 15.99 -8.76
N THR A 718 -56.41 16.74 -9.48
CA THR A 718 -56.05 18.19 -9.38
C THR A 718 -54.87 18.49 -8.41
N THR A 719 -53.65 18.76 -8.91
CA THR A 719 -53.06 20.03 -9.48
C THR A 719 -52.24 20.79 -8.43
N ASP A 720 -51.09 21.43 -8.71
CA ASP A 720 -50.24 21.50 -9.92
C ASP A 720 -48.90 22.17 -9.54
N PRO A 721 -47.72 21.59 -9.87
CA PRO A 721 -46.43 22.25 -9.72
C PRO A 721 -45.93 22.81 -11.08
N THR A 722 -46.27 24.07 -11.37
CA THR A 722 -45.59 24.96 -12.32
C THR A 722 -45.01 24.27 -13.58
N THR A 723 -45.87 23.97 -14.55
CA THR A 723 -45.43 23.60 -15.90
C THR A 723 -44.81 24.80 -16.63
N ASP A 724 -43.49 24.95 -16.48
CA ASP A 724 -42.68 25.75 -17.42
C ASP A 724 -42.86 25.16 -18.84
N PRO A 725 -42.92 25.97 -19.91
CA PRO A 725 -43.28 25.48 -21.23
C PRO A 725 -42.20 24.55 -21.76
N ALA A 726 -42.56 23.28 -22.01
CA ALA A 726 -41.64 22.24 -22.45
C ALA A 726 -40.79 22.71 -23.65
N ASP A 727 -39.47 22.60 -23.52
CA ASP A 727 -38.55 23.15 -24.51
C ASP A 727 -38.58 22.34 -25.82
N THR A 728 -38.73 23.06 -26.92
CA THR A 728 -38.84 22.50 -28.29
C THR A 728 -37.82 23.11 -29.25
N SER A 729 -36.96 23.98 -28.75
CA SER A 729 -35.83 24.52 -29.49
C SER A 729 -34.71 23.49 -29.56
N SER A 730 -33.94 23.49 -30.65
CA SER A 730 -32.74 22.67 -30.74
C SER A 730 -31.50 23.54 -30.55
N PRO A 731 -30.47 23.07 -29.82
CA PRO A 731 -29.18 23.74 -29.72
C PRO A 731 -28.58 24.14 -31.07
N THR A 732 -27.78 25.21 -31.06
CA THR A 732 -27.05 25.64 -32.26
C THR A 732 -26.09 24.55 -32.76
N VAL A 733 -25.86 24.52 -34.07
CA VAL A 733 -24.96 23.54 -34.70
C VAL A 733 -23.51 23.78 -34.23
N PRO A 734 -22.79 22.75 -33.73
CA PRO A 734 -21.38 22.87 -33.36
C PRO A 734 -20.53 23.41 -34.52
N ALA A 735 -19.84 24.52 -34.28
CA ALA A 735 -19.06 25.24 -35.29
C ALA A 735 -17.56 24.94 -35.16
N GLY A 736 -16.79 25.13 -36.24
CA GLY A 736 -15.32 25.08 -36.17
C GLY A 736 -14.73 23.73 -35.75
N LEU A 737 -15.38 22.61 -36.09
CA LEU A 737 -14.82 21.27 -35.86
C LEU A 737 -13.47 21.10 -36.59
N THR A 738 -12.42 20.82 -35.84
CA THR A 738 -11.07 20.56 -36.35
C THR A 738 -10.48 19.29 -35.75
N ALA A 739 -9.51 18.70 -36.45
CA ALA A 739 -8.71 17.59 -35.98
C ALA A 739 -7.28 18.08 -35.68
N GLY A 740 -6.74 17.69 -34.52
CA GLY A 740 -5.38 18.02 -34.10
C GLY A 740 -4.32 17.03 -34.61
N THR A 741 -3.17 17.01 -33.95
CA THR A 741 -2.04 16.13 -34.33
C THR A 741 -2.41 14.66 -34.19
N THR A 742 -2.44 13.93 -35.30
CA THR A 742 -2.82 12.51 -35.32
C THR A 742 -1.66 11.59 -34.91
N THR A 743 -1.98 10.41 -34.37
CA THR A 743 -1.03 9.33 -34.07
C THR A 743 -1.23 8.18 -35.06
N THR A 744 -0.63 7.01 -34.82
CA THR A 744 -0.95 5.78 -35.57
C THR A 744 -2.31 5.18 -35.23
N SER A 745 -2.96 5.59 -34.13
CA SER A 745 -4.21 4.98 -33.63
C SER A 745 -5.19 5.95 -32.96
N SER A 746 -4.93 7.26 -33.00
CA SER A 746 -5.81 8.27 -32.43
C SER A 746 -5.81 9.60 -33.19
N ILE A 747 -6.95 10.31 -33.11
CA ILE A 747 -7.22 11.62 -33.72
C ILE A 747 -7.97 12.49 -32.69
N PRO A 748 -7.33 13.53 -32.13
CA PRO A 748 -8.02 14.48 -31.24
C PRO A 748 -8.90 15.44 -32.04
N LEU A 749 -10.11 15.72 -31.56
CA LEU A 749 -11.09 16.63 -32.16
C LEU A 749 -11.47 17.75 -31.19
N THR A 750 -11.64 18.97 -31.73
CA THR A 750 -12.12 20.14 -30.98
C THR A 750 -13.10 20.96 -31.82
N TRP A 751 -14.07 21.61 -31.17
CA TRP A 751 -15.05 22.49 -31.81
C TRP A 751 -15.39 23.70 -30.93
N THR A 752 -16.19 24.62 -31.45
CA THR A 752 -16.79 25.73 -30.70
C THR A 752 -18.06 25.23 -30.04
N ALA A 753 -18.22 25.52 -28.74
CA ALA A 753 -19.40 25.17 -27.97
C ALA A 753 -20.70 25.74 -28.58
N SER A 754 -21.77 24.97 -28.49
CA SER A 754 -23.11 25.37 -28.88
C SER A 754 -23.79 26.18 -27.78
N THR A 755 -24.86 26.88 -28.17
CA THR A 755 -25.75 27.65 -27.29
C THR A 755 -27.18 27.17 -27.47
N ASP A 756 -27.99 27.29 -26.44
CA ASP A 756 -29.40 26.95 -26.42
C ASP A 756 -30.20 27.99 -25.59
N ASN A 757 -31.53 27.95 -25.59
CA ASN A 757 -32.35 28.85 -24.76
C ASN A 757 -32.59 28.35 -23.32
N VAL A 758 -32.41 27.06 -23.03
CA VAL A 758 -32.32 26.55 -21.66
C VAL A 758 -30.88 26.12 -21.37
N ALA A 759 -30.39 25.03 -21.96
CA ALA A 759 -29.04 24.52 -21.72
C ALA A 759 -28.60 23.46 -22.75
N VAL A 760 -27.34 23.54 -23.20
CA VAL A 760 -26.69 22.43 -23.92
C VAL A 760 -26.14 21.44 -22.89
N THR A 761 -26.68 20.22 -22.87
CA THR A 761 -26.27 19.14 -21.95
C THR A 761 -25.14 18.27 -22.51
N GLY A 762 -24.83 18.40 -23.80
CA GLY A 762 -23.60 17.84 -24.37
C GLY A 762 -23.62 17.73 -25.88
N TYR A 763 -22.75 16.85 -26.36
CA TYR A 763 -22.45 16.63 -27.78
C TYR A 763 -22.38 15.15 -28.10
N ASP A 764 -22.89 14.77 -29.26
CA ASP A 764 -22.80 13.42 -29.82
C ASP A 764 -21.79 13.44 -30.99
N VAL A 765 -20.74 12.62 -30.87
CA VAL A 765 -19.62 12.56 -31.85
C VAL A 765 -19.81 11.37 -32.77
N TYR A 766 -19.68 11.60 -34.09
CA TYR A 766 -19.89 10.60 -35.14
C TYR A 766 -18.63 10.35 -35.96
N GLN A 767 -18.35 9.08 -36.25
CA GLN A 767 -17.39 8.62 -37.25
C GLN A 767 -18.17 8.12 -38.48
N GLY A 768 -18.04 8.85 -39.60
CA GLY A 768 -18.91 8.68 -40.76
C GLY A 768 -20.37 8.95 -40.38
N THR A 769 -21.19 7.89 -40.34
CA THR A 769 -22.60 7.94 -39.90
C THR A 769 -22.85 7.27 -38.55
N VAL A 770 -21.83 6.67 -37.92
CA VAL A 770 -21.95 5.93 -36.66
C VAL A 770 -21.62 6.87 -35.50
N LYS A 771 -22.50 6.98 -34.50
CA LYS A 771 -22.16 7.65 -33.23
C LYS A 771 -21.11 6.81 -32.51
N ILE A 772 -19.99 7.42 -32.14
CA ILE A 772 -18.89 6.76 -31.43
C ILE A 772 -18.75 7.20 -29.97
N ALA A 773 -19.28 8.37 -29.60
CA ALA A 773 -19.23 8.87 -28.23
C ALA A 773 -20.32 9.90 -27.93
N SER A 774 -20.51 10.18 -26.63
CA SER A 774 -21.08 11.42 -26.12
C SER A 774 -20.02 12.16 -25.30
N THR A 775 -20.06 13.48 -25.23
CA THR A 775 -19.21 14.29 -24.32
C THR A 775 -19.96 15.54 -23.88
N THR A 776 -19.71 16.04 -22.67
CA THR A 776 -20.24 17.33 -22.19
C THR A 776 -19.39 18.51 -22.66
N THR A 777 -18.10 18.28 -22.93
CA THR A 777 -17.13 19.31 -23.35
C THR A 777 -17.08 19.46 -24.88
N PRO A 778 -16.64 20.62 -25.43
CA PRO A 778 -16.55 20.84 -26.88
C PRO A 778 -15.30 20.20 -27.52
N SER A 779 -14.91 19.01 -27.04
CA SER A 779 -13.72 18.28 -27.45
C SER A 779 -13.87 16.78 -27.21
N TYR A 780 -13.21 15.95 -28.03
CA TYR A 780 -13.16 14.50 -27.86
C TYR A 780 -11.97 13.90 -28.59
N THR A 781 -11.26 12.93 -27.99
CA THR A 781 -10.17 12.21 -28.65
C THR A 781 -10.61 10.83 -29.11
N VAL A 782 -10.64 10.62 -30.42
CA VAL A 782 -10.97 9.32 -31.01
C VAL A 782 -9.75 8.41 -30.91
N THR A 783 -9.90 7.24 -30.31
CA THR A 783 -8.86 6.21 -30.13
C THR A 783 -9.23 4.91 -30.86
N GLY A 784 -8.40 3.87 -30.75
CA GLY A 784 -8.67 2.55 -31.36
C GLY A 784 -8.63 2.52 -32.89
N LEU A 785 -8.10 3.56 -33.53
CA LEU A 785 -8.09 3.70 -34.98
C LEU A 785 -7.00 2.83 -35.63
N THR A 786 -7.25 2.38 -36.87
CA THR A 786 -6.29 1.64 -37.68
C THR A 786 -5.23 2.60 -38.23
N ALA A 787 -3.97 2.19 -38.28
CA ALA A 787 -2.88 2.97 -38.88
C ALA A 787 -3.07 3.20 -40.40
N ASP A 788 -2.45 4.25 -40.92
CA ASP A 788 -2.50 4.68 -42.34
C ASP A 788 -3.93 4.84 -42.92
N THR A 789 -4.93 5.07 -42.05
CA THR A 789 -6.36 5.05 -42.42
C THR A 789 -6.98 6.44 -42.26
N ALA A 790 -7.77 6.86 -43.26
CA ALA A 790 -8.49 8.12 -43.26
C ALA A 790 -9.88 7.97 -42.64
N TYR A 791 -10.21 8.86 -41.70
CA TYR A 791 -11.48 8.91 -41.00
C TYR A 791 -12.15 10.27 -41.16
N THR A 792 -13.48 10.29 -41.14
CA THR A 792 -14.29 11.52 -41.26
C THR A 792 -15.21 11.63 -40.06
N PHE A 793 -15.24 12.78 -39.41
CA PHE A 793 -15.96 13.03 -38.17
C PHE A 793 -16.94 14.20 -38.28
N SER A 794 -18.04 14.14 -37.53
CA SER A 794 -18.98 15.26 -37.35
C SER A 794 -19.60 15.21 -35.95
N VAL A 795 -20.12 16.35 -35.47
CA VAL A 795 -20.65 16.49 -34.10
C VAL A 795 -22.05 17.12 -34.12
N ARG A 796 -22.92 16.73 -33.19
CA ARG A 796 -24.20 17.38 -32.89
C ARG A 796 -24.24 17.80 -31.43
N ALA A 797 -24.99 18.86 -31.09
CA ALA A 797 -25.29 19.24 -29.72
C ALA A 797 -26.69 18.74 -29.30
N LYS A 798 -26.92 18.57 -28.00
CA LYS A 798 -28.20 18.17 -27.38
C LYS A 798 -28.48 18.95 -26.10
N ASP A 799 -29.75 19.03 -25.70
CA ASP A 799 -30.24 19.74 -24.51
C ASP A 799 -30.84 18.79 -23.46
N ALA A 800 -31.50 19.35 -22.44
CA ALA A 800 -32.19 18.60 -21.39
C ALA A 800 -33.57 18.05 -21.82
N ALA A 801 -34.15 18.57 -22.90
CA ALA A 801 -35.43 18.14 -23.47
C ALA A 801 -35.27 17.10 -24.61
N ALA A 802 -34.03 16.66 -24.86
CA ALA A 802 -33.61 15.76 -25.94
C ALA A 802 -33.82 16.30 -27.37
N ASN A 803 -33.90 17.62 -27.55
CA ASN A 803 -33.75 18.21 -28.89
C ASN A 803 -32.27 18.12 -29.32
N VAL A 804 -32.03 17.94 -30.62
CA VAL A 804 -30.68 17.67 -31.16
C VAL A 804 -30.40 18.54 -32.38
N SER A 805 -29.23 19.18 -32.39
CA SER A 805 -28.80 20.05 -33.49
C SER A 805 -28.63 19.27 -34.81
N ALA A 806 -28.65 19.99 -35.93
CA ALA A 806 -28.04 19.47 -37.15
C ALA A 806 -26.53 19.22 -36.95
N ALA A 807 -25.93 18.35 -37.76
CA ALA A 807 -24.52 18.02 -37.66
C ALA A 807 -23.62 19.19 -38.10
N SER A 808 -22.45 19.29 -37.47
CA SER A 808 -21.36 20.17 -37.85
C SER A 808 -20.92 19.96 -39.30
N ALA A 809 -20.16 20.91 -39.85
CA ALA A 809 -19.29 20.60 -40.97
C ALA A 809 -18.37 19.42 -40.58
N ALA A 810 -18.18 18.47 -41.50
CA ALA A 810 -17.38 17.28 -41.23
C ALA A 810 -15.88 17.54 -41.45
N VAL A 811 -15.03 16.97 -40.61
CA VAL A 811 -13.56 17.02 -40.75
C VAL A 811 -13.04 15.64 -41.14
N THR A 812 -12.10 15.58 -42.08
CA THR A 812 -11.41 14.33 -42.47
C THR A 812 -9.95 14.41 -42.05
N ALA A 813 -9.45 13.38 -41.37
CA ALA A 813 -8.07 13.28 -40.91
C ALA A 813 -7.60 11.81 -40.96
N SER A 814 -6.29 11.60 -41.15
CA SER A 814 -5.69 10.27 -41.24
C SER A 814 -4.77 9.98 -40.06
N THR A 815 -4.79 8.74 -39.59
CA THR A 815 -3.73 8.21 -38.74
C THR A 815 -2.42 8.10 -39.52
N LYS A 816 -1.30 8.12 -38.80
CA LYS A 816 0.05 7.87 -39.35
C LYS A 816 0.20 6.39 -39.72
N ALA A 817 1.05 6.09 -40.69
CA ALA A 817 1.48 4.73 -40.99
C ALA A 817 2.35 4.16 -39.87
N ALA A 818 2.25 2.85 -39.62
CA ALA A 818 3.09 2.15 -38.66
C ALA A 818 4.50 1.90 -39.23
N THR A 819 5.55 2.26 -38.48
CA THR A 819 6.95 2.02 -38.86
C THR A 819 7.36 0.57 -38.60
N THR A 820 7.59 -0.20 -39.66
CA THR A 820 7.84 -1.64 -39.58
C THR A 820 9.33 -2.01 -39.48
N THR A 821 9.78 -2.31 -38.26
CA THR A 821 10.97 -3.15 -38.03
C THR A 821 10.50 -4.59 -37.79
N PRO A 822 10.95 -5.61 -38.55
CA PRO A 822 10.45 -6.97 -38.39
C PRO A 822 10.90 -7.62 -37.07
N ALA A 823 9.95 -8.08 -36.26
CA ALA A 823 10.22 -8.94 -35.11
C ALA A 823 10.53 -10.38 -35.57
N GLY A 824 11.44 -11.05 -34.88
CA GLY A 824 11.82 -12.44 -35.16
C GLY A 824 10.81 -13.47 -34.66
N ALA A 825 10.76 -14.63 -35.30
CA ALA A 825 9.96 -15.79 -34.85
C ALA A 825 10.63 -16.56 -33.68
N CYS A 826 11.71 -16.02 -33.16
CA CYS A 826 12.51 -16.51 -32.05
C CYS A 826 13.13 -15.32 -31.31
N LYS A 827 13.49 -15.52 -30.04
CA LYS A 827 14.38 -14.63 -29.27
C LYS A 827 15.62 -15.41 -28.85
N VAL A 828 16.80 -14.80 -28.86
CA VAL A 828 18.05 -15.44 -28.45
C VAL A 828 18.82 -14.58 -27.45
N THR A 829 18.84 -15.00 -26.19
CA THR A 829 19.75 -14.41 -25.19
C THR A 829 21.11 -15.10 -25.29
N TYR A 830 22.16 -14.35 -25.61
CA TYR A 830 23.53 -14.86 -25.68
C TYR A 830 24.39 -14.24 -24.58
N SER A 831 25.20 -15.06 -23.90
CA SER A 831 26.15 -14.62 -22.87
C SER A 831 27.46 -15.40 -22.95
N THR A 832 28.53 -14.83 -22.41
CA THR A 832 29.83 -15.50 -22.31
C THR A 832 30.47 -15.33 -20.93
N ASN A 833 31.39 -16.23 -20.60
CA ASN A 833 32.32 -16.11 -19.49
C ASN A 833 33.74 -16.35 -20.02
N ASP A 834 34.62 -15.37 -19.86
CA ASP A 834 35.81 -15.19 -20.70
C ASP A 834 37.11 -15.28 -19.88
N TRP A 835 38.14 -15.90 -20.44
CA TRP A 835 39.47 -16.01 -19.83
C TRP A 835 40.59 -16.02 -20.88
N ASN A 836 41.48 -15.02 -20.85
CA ASN A 836 42.72 -14.95 -21.66
C ASN A 836 42.57 -15.13 -23.19
N THR A 837 42.43 -16.37 -23.67
CA THR A 837 42.23 -16.75 -25.09
C THR A 837 41.11 -17.79 -25.26
N GLY A 838 40.22 -17.92 -24.29
CA GLY A 838 39.14 -18.90 -24.22
C GLY A 838 37.89 -18.34 -23.56
N PHE A 839 36.75 -18.93 -23.88
CA PHE A 839 35.46 -18.56 -23.29
C PHE A 839 34.48 -19.74 -23.28
N THR A 840 33.54 -19.68 -22.35
CA THR A 840 32.30 -20.45 -22.40
C THR A 840 31.21 -19.53 -22.96
N GLY A 841 30.58 -19.90 -24.07
CA GLY A 841 29.41 -19.22 -24.60
C GLY A 841 28.13 -20.01 -24.31
N SER A 842 27.07 -19.30 -23.93
CA SER A 842 25.74 -19.83 -23.68
C SER A 842 24.72 -19.11 -24.55
N ALA A 843 23.76 -19.84 -25.11
CA ALA A 843 22.65 -19.28 -25.87
C ALA A 843 21.32 -19.89 -25.39
N LYS A 844 20.41 -19.04 -24.90
CA LYS A 844 19.03 -19.40 -24.61
C LYS A 844 18.16 -19.06 -25.81
N ILE A 845 17.57 -20.08 -26.43
CA ILE A 845 16.71 -19.96 -27.61
C ILE A 845 15.26 -20.04 -27.13
N THR A 846 14.47 -18.99 -27.33
CA THR A 846 13.01 -18.99 -27.06
C THR A 846 12.25 -19.01 -28.38
N ASN A 847 11.28 -19.90 -28.51
CA ASN A 847 10.33 -19.89 -29.63
C ASN A 847 9.22 -18.86 -29.36
N THR A 848 9.28 -17.71 -30.05
CA THR A 848 8.29 -16.63 -29.92
C THR A 848 7.15 -16.74 -30.94
N SER A 849 7.15 -17.77 -31.79
CA SER A 849 6.05 -18.06 -32.70
C SER A 849 4.89 -18.79 -32.01
N SER A 850 3.70 -18.74 -32.62
CA SER A 850 2.48 -19.38 -32.11
C SER A 850 2.40 -20.89 -32.39
N THR A 851 3.43 -21.51 -32.97
CA THR A 851 3.45 -22.95 -33.29
C THR A 851 4.66 -23.65 -32.70
N ALA A 852 4.50 -24.93 -32.35
CA ALA A 852 5.59 -25.75 -31.84
C ALA A 852 6.54 -26.16 -32.98
N LEU A 853 7.84 -25.94 -32.79
CA LEU A 853 8.87 -26.49 -33.65
C LEU A 853 9.06 -27.99 -33.34
N SER A 854 9.26 -28.81 -34.36
CA SER A 854 9.58 -30.25 -34.23
C SER A 854 11.08 -30.55 -34.35
N ALA A 855 11.84 -29.60 -34.88
CA ALA A 855 13.30 -29.56 -34.92
C ALA A 855 13.74 -28.09 -34.98
N TRP A 856 14.93 -27.79 -34.48
CA TRP A 856 15.51 -26.45 -34.56
C TRP A 856 17.00 -26.46 -34.86
N THR A 857 17.45 -25.41 -35.53
CA THR A 857 18.87 -25.14 -35.80
C THR A 857 19.11 -23.64 -35.66
N LEU A 858 19.94 -23.28 -34.68
CA LEU A 858 20.41 -21.93 -34.47
C LEU A 858 21.66 -21.69 -35.32
N ALA A 859 21.67 -20.66 -36.16
CA ALA A 859 22.86 -20.26 -36.93
C ALA A 859 23.21 -18.79 -36.70
N PHE A 860 24.50 -18.53 -36.53
CA PHE A 860 25.08 -17.21 -36.27
C PHE A 860 26.50 -17.13 -36.86
N THR A 861 27.07 -15.92 -36.92
CA THR A 861 28.45 -15.72 -37.42
C THR A 861 29.30 -15.05 -36.36
N PHE A 862 30.40 -15.69 -35.99
CA PHE A 862 31.42 -15.11 -35.12
C PHE A 862 32.25 -14.05 -35.86
N PRO A 863 32.66 -12.98 -35.16
CA PRO A 863 33.86 -12.22 -35.50
C PRO A 863 35.11 -13.08 -35.81
N ALA A 864 35.99 -12.55 -36.64
CA ALA A 864 37.18 -13.27 -37.08
C ALA A 864 38.16 -13.53 -35.92
N GLY A 865 38.53 -14.80 -35.70
CA GLY A 865 39.46 -15.22 -34.64
C GLY A 865 38.84 -16.07 -33.53
N GLN A 866 37.52 -16.27 -33.52
CA GLN A 866 36.84 -17.19 -32.59
C GLN A 866 36.64 -18.59 -33.19
N GLN A 867 36.84 -19.66 -32.41
CA GLN A 867 36.63 -21.07 -32.82
C GLN A 867 36.03 -21.92 -31.68
N ILE A 868 34.96 -22.67 -31.93
CA ILE A 868 34.38 -23.63 -30.98
C ILE A 868 35.31 -24.84 -30.81
N SER A 869 35.54 -25.27 -29.57
CA SER A 869 36.32 -26.47 -29.23
C SER A 869 35.44 -27.64 -28.77
N GLN A 870 34.33 -27.38 -28.06
CA GLN A 870 33.38 -28.40 -27.59
C GLN A 870 32.02 -27.76 -27.31
N GLY A 871 30.90 -28.48 -27.49
CA GLY A 871 29.56 -28.00 -27.11
C GLY A 871 28.66 -29.07 -26.51
N TRP A 872 27.55 -28.63 -25.89
CA TRP A 872 26.53 -29.46 -25.26
C TRP A 872 25.11 -28.93 -25.54
N SER A 873 24.09 -29.76 -25.29
CA SER A 873 22.66 -29.54 -25.61
C SER A 873 22.31 -29.30 -27.08
N ALA A 874 23.29 -29.03 -27.95
CA ALA A 874 23.17 -28.97 -29.41
C ALA A 874 24.30 -29.77 -30.09
N ILE A 875 24.18 -29.96 -31.41
CA ILE A 875 25.21 -30.48 -32.31
C ILE A 875 25.81 -29.27 -33.04
N PHE A 876 27.01 -28.86 -32.63
CA PHE A 876 27.70 -27.69 -33.18
C PHE A 876 28.55 -28.06 -34.41
N THR A 877 28.51 -27.20 -35.41
CA THR A 877 29.42 -27.19 -36.57
C THR A 877 29.88 -25.75 -36.84
N GLN A 878 31.13 -25.57 -37.26
CA GLN A 878 31.67 -24.26 -37.62
C GLN A 878 32.44 -24.36 -38.94
N THR A 879 32.15 -23.45 -39.88
CA THR A 879 32.88 -23.31 -41.15
C THR A 879 33.43 -21.89 -41.24
N GLY A 880 34.73 -21.74 -40.98
CA GLY A 880 35.35 -20.42 -40.85
C GLY A 880 34.77 -19.67 -39.65
N THR A 881 34.02 -18.60 -39.92
CA THR A 881 33.31 -17.80 -38.91
C THR A 881 31.85 -18.20 -38.69
N THR A 882 31.21 -18.91 -39.63
CA THR A 882 29.79 -19.27 -39.51
C THR A 882 29.62 -20.50 -38.64
N VAL A 883 28.77 -20.39 -37.61
CA VAL A 883 28.41 -21.46 -36.67
C VAL A 883 26.96 -21.90 -36.92
N SER A 884 26.72 -23.21 -36.82
CA SER A 884 25.39 -23.81 -36.80
C SER A 884 25.29 -24.81 -35.66
N ALA A 885 24.24 -24.69 -34.84
CA ALA A 885 23.94 -25.51 -33.68
C ALA A 885 22.55 -26.13 -33.84
N ALA A 886 22.51 -27.41 -34.23
CA ALA A 886 21.26 -28.15 -34.41
C ALA A 886 20.82 -28.86 -33.13
N ASN A 887 19.52 -29.12 -32.98
CA ASN A 887 19.01 -29.84 -31.82
C ASN A 887 19.62 -31.24 -31.65
N GLN A 888 19.73 -31.69 -30.40
CA GLN A 888 19.98 -33.09 -30.08
C GLN A 888 18.71 -33.93 -30.29
N ALA A 889 18.85 -35.26 -30.34
CA ALA A 889 17.73 -36.17 -30.58
C ALA A 889 16.60 -36.11 -29.52
N TRP A 890 16.87 -35.52 -28.35
CA TRP A 890 15.96 -35.45 -27.20
C TRP A 890 15.35 -34.05 -26.95
N ASN A 891 15.77 -33.00 -27.66
CA ASN A 891 15.26 -31.63 -27.48
C ASN A 891 14.84 -30.94 -28.79
N GLY A 892 14.54 -31.68 -29.87
CA GLY A 892 14.07 -31.10 -31.13
C GLY A 892 12.70 -30.41 -31.05
N THR A 893 11.81 -30.91 -30.19
CA THR A 893 10.50 -30.30 -29.97
C THR A 893 10.62 -29.06 -29.07
N LEU A 894 10.20 -27.89 -29.56
CA LEU A 894 10.19 -26.63 -28.81
C LEU A 894 8.83 -25.93 -28.99
N ALA A 895 7.99 -26.00 -27.96
CA ALA A 895 6.64 -25.41 -27.99
C ALA A 895 6.65 -23.88 -28.10
N ALA A 896 5.52 -23.27 -28.43
CA ALA A 896 5.34 -21.82 -28.39
C ALA A 896 5.62 -21.29 -26.96
N GLY A 897 6.37 -20.20 -26.84
CA GLY A 897 6.83 -19.63 -25.55
C GLY A 897 7.94 -20.43 -24.84
N ALA A 898 8.16 -21.70 -25.20
CA ALA A 898 9.18 -22.52 -24.56
C ALA A 898 10.61 -22.09 -24.95
N SER A 899 11.56 -22.39 -24.08
CA SER A 899 12.98 -22.10 -24.28
C SER A 899 13.85 -23.35 -24.17
N VAL A 900 15.01 -23.33 -24.84
CA VAL A 900 16.07 -24.33 -24.71
C VAL A 900 17.43 -23.65 -24.59
N ASP A 901 18.23 -24.10 -23.62
CA ASP A 901 19.54 -23.55 -23.31
C ASP A 901 20.65 -24.46 -23.88
N ILE A 902 21.55 -23.87 -24.67
CA ILE A 902 22.70 -24.53 -25.28
C ILE A 902 24.00 -23.83 -24.87
N GLY A 903 25.11 -24.56 -24.84
CA GLY A 903 26.40 -23.99 -24.45
C GLY A 903 27.59 -24.68 -25.10
N PHE A 904 28.71 -23.95 -25.12
CA PHE A 904 29.95 -24.40 -25.73
C PHE A 904 31.17 -23.72 -25.13
N ASN A 905 32.32 -24.38 -25.24
CA ASN A 905 33.62 -23.77 -25.03
C ASN A 905 34.25 -23.43 -26.38
N ALA A 906 34.96 -22.30 -26.42
CA ALA A 906 35.59 -21.75 -27.60
C ALA A 906 36.90 -21.02 -27.26
N THR A 907 37.69 -20.72 -28.28
CA THR A 907 38.90 -19.89 -28.19
C THR A 907 38.75 -18.60 -28.97
N HIS A 908 39.53 -17.57 -28.62
CA HIS A 908 39.58 -16.28 -29.33
C HIS A 908 41.02 -15.77 -29.44
N THR A 909 41.34 -15.08 -30.54
CA THR A 909 42.68 -14.49 -30.80
C THR A 909 42.70 -12.95 -30.74
N GLY A 910 41.70 -12.34 -30.12
CA GLY A 910 41.50 -10.89 -30.00
C GLY A 910 40.41 -10.58 -28.97
N THR A 911 39.68 -9.48 -29.09
CA THR A 911 38.49 -9.23 -28.26
C THR A 911 37.40 -10.26 -28.57
N ASN A 912 36.76 -10.82 -27.54
CA ASN A 912 35.67 -11.80 -27.68
C ASN A 912 34.33 -11.12 -27.96
N THR A 913 34.18 -10.51 -29.13
CA THR A 913 32.94 -9.81 -29.51
C THR A 913 31.82 -10.82 -29.81
N ALA A 914 30.63 -10.60 -29.25
CA ALA A 914 29.46 -11.46 -29.45
C ALA A 914 28.95 -11.43 -30.92
N PRO A 915 28.27 -12.50 -31.40
CA PRO A 915 27.56 -12.47 -32.67
C PRO A 915 26.45 -11.41 -32.65
N SER A 916 26.36 -10.58 -33.70
CA SER A 916 25.36 -9.51 -33.80
C SER A 916 24.03 -9.94 -34.44
N THR A 917 23.96 -11.15 -35.01
CA THR A 917 22.74 -11.71 -35.59
C THR A 917 22.64 -13.22 -35.33
N PHE A 918 21.43 -13.64 -34.98
CA PHE A 918 21.06 -15.05 -34.80
C PHE A 918 19.87 -15.37 -35.70
N THR A 919 19.82 -16.61 -36.20
CA THR A 919 18.68 -17.14 -36.96
C THR A 919 18.29 -18.51 -36.42
N LEU A 920 16.99 -18.79 -36.30
CA LEU A 920 16.45 -20.10 -35.96
C LEU A 920 15.70 -20.65 -37.18
N ASN A 921 16.12 -21.82 -37.68
CA ASN A 921 15.59 -22.43 -38.90
C ASN A 921 15.61 -21.50 -40.14
N GLY A 922 16.54 -20.53 -40.17
CA GLY A 922 16.69 -19.54 -41.24
C GLY A 922 15.92 -18.22 -41.04
N THR A 923 15.07 -18.12 -40.00
CA THR A 923 14.39 -16.88 -39.62
C THR A 923 15.21 -16.11 -38.60
N THR A 924 15.45 -14.81 -38.80
CA THR A 924 16.14 -13.95 -37.82
C THR A 924 15.42 -13.93 -36.47
N CYS A 925 16.19 -13.95 -35.38
CA CYS A 925 15.69 -13.79 -34.02
C CYS A 925 15.85 -12.35 -33.51
N SER A 926 15.06 -12.00 -32.49
CA SER A 926 15.33 -10.84 -31.61
C SER A 926 16.31 -11.17 -30.49
#